data_AF-A0A9Q0K4E2-F1
#
_entry.id   AF-A0A9Q0K4E2-F1
#
_cell.length_a   1.000
_cell.length_b   1.000
_cell.length_c   1.000
_cell.angle_alpha   90.00
_cell.angle_beta   90.00
_cell.angle_gamma   90.00
#
_symmetry.space_group_name_H-M   'P 1'
#
loop_
_entity.id
_entity.type
_entity.pdbx_description
1 polymer ?
#
loop_
_entity_poly.entity_id
_entity_poly.type
_entity_poly.pdbx_seq_one_letter_code
_entity_poly.pdbx_strand_id
1 'polypeptide(L)'
;MRHFGEHADLKVGGELSDIIISKASPPCYSVSPPVRASNPIIQDVRFREQRILQSPTPGVRLEAQRVPAKTPLDPGKISAAAVAPTQNWKTLSGNTPVVIARGGFTGIFPDSSPYAFQFALSTSLSDVTLFCDLQLTRDGQGICQTDLRLDNTTNIALNFPNGGKTYNVNGQNVTGWFALDFTSKQLFENTTLSQNIFSRPSLFDGSLPLSAVEDVTGLKPPQFWLNVQYDMFYTQQKLNVAAYIETATRKMGINYISSPEIGFLRSLSTKINKARTKLIFRFLDKNTVEPTTMQKYGSILMDLSSIKPFVSGILVPKNYIWPVNANNYLEAPTSLVTDAHKQGLEVYAAGFANDMPASFNYSYDPSAEYLQFIDNGGFSVDGFLTDFPPTASEAVACLTQNKKLLKPIKGQALIISHNGASGVYPGCTDLAYQQAIDDGADIIDCSVQISKDGVPFCLDSPDLTGDSNAMTSFLSRATTIPEIQDDKGIFSFDLTWNEILTLKPQLVSPIPSSGLVRNPANKQKGKFIAFSEFLEIAKAKAVSGILVNIENAPYLASKKGLSITDAVAKALSNATFDKQATQQVLIQSDDSSVLSTFNNVSTYKKVLYIKEATSSAPKPIAEQIKKVADAVNLPRPSFIQASAGFTTAYTRIVNDMHAANISVYVSVLRNEYTQIAFDFFSDPIVEIATYVSNIGVDGIVTEYPATASAFKRSPCANVDADLPYTILPAEAGSLLALASPEVLPPAEAPAPPLDVADVIDPPLPPVAVISTKAPAAAPAEAITKSSQVTNTANLGLGLMAIMVLCLLSLGY
;
A
#
# COMPACT_ATOMS: atom_id res chain seq x y z
N MET A 1 -39.66 18.15 53.95
CA MET A 1 -39.68 19.62 54.16
C MET A 1 -39.09 20.29 52.93
N ARG A 2 -39.96 21.01 52.17
CA ARG A 2 -39.77 22.16 51.25
C ARG A 2 -38.53 22.18 50.31
N HIS A 3 -38.70 22.00 48.99
CA HIS A 3 -39.07 23.00 47.92
C HIS A 3 -37.92 23.97 47.59
N PHE A 4 -37.45 24.26 46.37
CA PHE A 4 -37.84 24.17 44.93
C PHE A 4 -36.53 24.01 44.10
N GLY A 5 -36.43 23.64 42.82
CA GLY A 5 -37.36 23.37 41.73
C GLY A 5 -36.59 23.14 40.40
N GLU A 6 -37.21 22.33 39.54
CA GLU A 6 -36.99 22.01 38.11
C GLU A 6 -36.16 22.96 37.22
N HIS A 7 -35.32 22.40 36.36
CA HIS A 7 -35.60 22.25 34.91
C HIS A 7 -34.44 21.52 34.16
N ALA A 8 -34.85 20.72 33.16
CA ALA A 8 -34.14 20.15 31.99
C ALA A 8 -32.82 20.84 31.56
N ASP A 9 -31.81 20.19 30.96
CA ASP A 9 -31.87 19.17 29.89
C ASP A 9 -30.51 18.44 29.78
N LEU A 10 -30.52 17.12 29.54
CA LEU A 10 -29.33 16.32 29.19
C LEU A 10 -28.93 16.61 27.74
N LYS A 11 -28.01 17.56 27.53
CA LYS A 11 -27.24 17.73 26.30
C LYS A 11 -25.77 17.98 26.62
N VAL A 12 -25.04 16.92 26.93
CA VAL A 12 -23.57 16.88 26.80
C VAL A 12 -23.21 15.48 26.31
N GLY A 13 -23.37 15.31 25.01
CA GLY A 13 -23.11 14.08 24.26
C GLY A 13 -23.17 14.42 22.78
N GLY A 14 -22.38 15.41 22.36
CA GLY A 14 -22.45 15.99 21.03
C GLY A 14 -21.53 17.18 20.77
N GLU A 15 -20.39 17.30 21.46
CA GLU A 15 -19.39 18.35 21.19
C GLU A 15 -17.94 17.81 21.19
N LEU A 16 -17.74 16.64 20.57
CA LEU A 16 -16.41 16.20 20.09
C LEU A 16 -16.42 15.80 18.61
N SER A 17 -17.56 16.00 17.92
CA SER A 17 -17.76 15.69 16.50
C SER A 17 -17.79 16.92 15.59
N ASP A 18 -17.83 18.14 16.13
CA ASP A 18 -17.99 19.38 15.33
C ASP A 18 -16.71 20.23 15.17
N ILE A 19 -15.55 19.73 15.59
CA ILE A 19 -14.25 20.36 15.27
C ILE A 19 -13.64 19.80 13.96
N ILE A 20 -14.23 18.77 13.36
CA ILE A 20 -13.71 18.14 12.12
C ILE A 20 -14.56 18.46 10.87
N ILE A 21 -15.71 19.12 11.01
CA ILE A 21 -16.58 19.42 9.86
C ILE A 21 -16.98 20.91 9.85
N SER A 22 -16.03 21.81 9.58
CA SER A 22 -16.27 23.02 8.79
C SER A 22 -15.00 23.87 8.64
N LYS A 23 -14.29 23.67 7.54
CA LYS A 23 -13.70 24.74 6.71
C LYS A 23 -13.31 24.08 5.38
N ALA A 24 -13.99 24.54 4.34
CA ALA A 24 -14.01 23.94 3.02
C ALA A 24 -12.62 23.86 2.36
N SER A 25 -12.36 22.68 1.78
CA SER A 25 -11.36 22.33 0.75
C SER A 25 -9.86 22.47 1.12
N PRO A 26 -9.11 21.37 1.29
CA PRO A 26 -7.67 21.45 1.45
C PRO A 26 -6.95 21.61 0.08
N PRO A 27 -5.99 22.54 -0.03
CA PRO A 27 -5.14 22.74 -1.19
C PRO A 27 -4.00 21.71 -1.19
N CYS A 28 -4.17 20.59 -1.90
CA CYS A 28 -3.37 19.37 -1.69
C CYS A 28 -1.89 19.38 -2.14
N TYR A 29 -1.27 20.51 -2.49
CA TYR A 29 0.19 20.60 -2.68
C TYR A 29 0.85 21.84 -2.05
N SER A 30 0.15 22.53 -1.13
CA SER A 30 0.74 23.64 -0.36
C SER A 30 0.86 23.36 1.14
N VAL A 31 0.62 22.14 1.60
CA VAL A 31 0.86 21.75 2.98
C VAL A 31 1.64 20.44 2.98
N SER A 32 2.78 20.47 3.66
CA SER A 32 3.60 19.31 3.94
C SER A 32 2.74 18.14 4.44
N PRO A 33 3.12 16.89 4.15
CA PRO A 33 2.53 15.70 4.78
C PRO A 33 2.46 15.89 6.31
N PRO A 34 1.55 15.21 7.04
CA PRO A 34 1.42 15.39 8.48
C PRO A 34 2.80 15.25 9.14
N VAL A 35 3.35 16.39 9.55
CA VAL A 35 4.71 16.50 10.06
C VAL A 35 4.74 15.82 11.42
N ARG A 36 5.69 14.91 11.64
CA ARG A 36 5.90 14.19 12.92
C ARG A 36 5.73 15.13 14.14
N ALA A 37 6.29 16.34 14.07
CA ALA A 37 6.27 17.36 15.12
C ALA A 37 4.89 17.87 15.59
N SER A 38 3.79 17.58 14.87
CA SER A 38 2.45 18.10 15.17
C SER A 38 1.52 17.13 15.91
N ASN A 39 2.00 15.92 16.25
CA ASN A 39 1.23 14.91 16.98
C ASN A 39 1.54 14.95 18.50
N PRO A 40 0.54 15.07 19.40
CA PRO A 40 0.74 15.07 20.86
C PRO A 40 1.36 13.80 21.44
N ILE A 41 1.52 12.72 20.65
CA ILE A 41 2.27 11.51 21.02
C ILE A 41 3.80 11.77 21.10
N ILE A 42 4.32 12.87 20.52
CA ILE A 42 5.73 13.33 20.67
C ILE A 42 5.98 14.08 22.00
N GLN A 43 5.20 13.77 23.05
CA GLN A 43 5.68 13.91 24.42
C GLN A 43 6.18 12.58 25.00
N ASP A 44 6.22 11.49 24.21
CA ASP A 44 6.79 10.20 24.63
C ASP A 44 8.32 10.31 24.83
N VAL A 45 8.74 10.01 26.06
CA VAL A 45 10.10 10.08 26.60
C VAL A 45 11.10 9.23 25.79
N ARG A 46 10.65 8.19 25.09
CA ARG A 46 11.51 7.31 24.28
C ARG A 46 12.22 8.02 23.11
N PHE A 47 11.65 9.13 22.61
CA PHE A 47 12.28 9.96 21.56
C PHE A 47 13.38 10.91 22.08
N ARG A 48 13.47 11.13 23.41
CA ARG A 48 14.55 11.92 24.03
C ARG A 48 15.75 11.06 24.38
N GLU A 49 15.53 9.80 24.78
CA GLU A 49 16.61 8.93 25.26
C GLU A 49 17.50 8.37 24.15
N GLN A 50 16.97 8.15 22.93
CA GLN A 50 17.78 7.71 21.78
C GLN A 50 18.75 8.77 21.21
N ARG A 51 18.63 10.05 21.61
CA ARG A 51 19.40 11.17 21.03
C ARG A 51 20.74 11.49 21.72
N ILE A 52 21.07 10.87 22.86
CA ILE A 52 22.20 11.30 23.70
C ILE A 52 23.56 10.69 23.28
N LEU A 53 23.59 9.75 22.34
CA LEU A 53 24.84 9.14 21.88
C LEU A 53 24.98 9.28 20.38
N GLN A 54 25.69 10.31 19.90
CA GLN A 54 26.63 10.21 18.77
C GLN A 54 27.26 11.57 18.42
N SER A 55 28.57 11.55 18.21
CA SER A 55 29.34 12.60 17.53
C SER A 55 29.80 12.05 16.17
N PRO A 56 29.93 12.87 15.13
CA PRO A 56 30.22 12.38 13.78
C PRO A 56 31.69 11.96 13.64
N THR A 57 31.94 10.78 13.07
CA THR A 57 33.27 10.38 12.60
C THR A 57 33.38 10.71 11.10
N PRO A 58 34.35 11.53 10.64
CA PRO A 58 34.52 11.81 9.22
C PRO A 58 35.38 10.73 8.56
N GLY A 59 34.87 10.15 7.47
CA GLY A 59 35.67 9.37 6.54
C GLY A 59 35.19 7.94 6.32
N VAL A 60 34.09 7.78 5.59
CA VAL A 60 33.84 6.55 4.83
C VAL A 60 33.85 6.92 3.35
N ARG A 61 34.92 6.54 2.67
CA ARG A 61 34.97 6.51 1.21
C ARG A 61 34.11 5.31 0.79
N LEU A 62 32.88 5.57 0.36
CA LEU A 62 31.97 4.55 -0.11
C LEU A 62 32.46 4.04 -1.47
N GLU A 63 33.07 2.85 -1.48
CA GLU A 63 33.02 2.01 -2.69
C GLU A 63 31.58 1.53 -2.82
N ALA A 64 30.91 1.90 -3.91
CA ALA A 64 29.62 1.35 -4.25
C ALA A 64 29.70 -0.17 -4.20
N GLN A 65 28.98 -0.80 -3.27
CA GLN A 65 28.70 -2.23 -3.38
C GLN A 65 28.05 -2.42 -4.74
N ARG A 66 28.75 -3.14 -5.62
CA ARG A 66 28.19 -3.62 -6.86
C ARG A 66 26.96 -4.44 -6.50
N VAL A 67 25.78 -3.90 -6.77
CA VAL A 67 24.69 -4.73 -7.31
C VAL A 67 25.35 -5.59 -8.38
N PRO A 68 25.23 -6.93 -8.36
CA PRO A 68 25.94 -7.78 -9.30
C PRO A 68 25.62 -7.29 -10.71
N ALA A 69 26.62 -6.68 -11.34
CA ALA A 69 26.55 -6.36 -12.74
C ALA A 69 26.32 -7.68 -13.46
N LYS A 70 25.24 -7.77 -14.25
CA LYS A 70 25.14 -8.80 -15.29
C LYS A 70 26.50 -8.84 -15.99
N THR A 71 27.07 -10.03 -16.09
CA THR A 71 28.34 -10.30 -16.76
C THR A 71 28.36 -9.51 -18.08
N PRO A 72 29.45 -8.77 -18.41
CA PRO A 72 29.50 -8.01 -19.65
C PRO A 72 29.21 -8.95 -20.82
N LEU A 73 28.17 -8.64 -21.58
CA LEU A 73 27.85 -9.35 -22.82
C LEU A 73 29.09 -9.32 -23.73
N ASP A 74 29.44 -10.49 -24.25
CA ASP A 74 30.49 -10.67 -25.26
C ASP A 74 30.25 -9.69 -26.43
N PRO A 75 31.18 -8.76 -26.72
CA PRO A 75 31.02 -7.77 -27.79
C PRO A 75 30.90 -8.40 -29.19
N GLY A 76 31.08 -9.72 -29.32
CA GLY A 76 30.89 -10.49 -30.55
C GLY A 76 29.44 -10.90 -30.87
N LYS A 77 28.45 -10.61 -30.03
CA LYS A 77 27.02 -10.92 -30.30
C LYS A 77 26.10 -9.71 -30.08
N ILE A 78 26.28 -8.66 -30.88
CA ILE A 78 25.20 -7.68 -31.09
C ILE A 78 24.19 -8.32 -32.04
N SER A 79 23.31 -9.16 -31.50
CA SER A 79 22.00 -9.35 -32.13
C SER A 79 21.30 -8.01 -32.02
N ALA A 80 20.87 -7.44 -33.14
CA ALA A 80 20.06 -6.22 -33.15
C ALA A 80 18.93 -6.39 -32.11
N ALA A 81 18.98 -5.60 -31.03
CA ALA A 81 17.89 -5.50 -30.09
C ALA A 81 16.62 -5.25 -30.91
N ALA A 82 15.60 -6.09 -30.71
CA ALA A 82 14.33 -5.91 -31.35
C ALA A 82 13.84 -4.51 -30.97
N VAL A 83 13.85 -3.58 -31.94
CA VAL A 83 13.32 -2.24 -31.77
C VAL A 83 11.87 -2.40 -31.35
N ALA A 84 11.58 -2.15 -30.07
CA ALA A 84 10.22 -2.04 -29.59
C ALA A 84 9.50 -1.04 -30.51
N PRO A 85 8.32 -1.36 -31.04
CA PRO A 85 7.62 -0.48 -31.97
C PRO A 85 7.54 0.92 -31.34
N THR A 86 8.00 1.94 -32.05
CA THR A 86 7.99 3.34 -31.59
C THR A 86 6.56 3.72 -31.21
N GLN A 87 6.27 3.63 -29.91
CA GLN A 87 4.99 3.94 -29.32
C GLN A 87 4.74 5.42 -29.54
N ASN A 88 3.71 5.76 -30.33
CA ASN A 88 3.35 7.15 -30.56
C ASN A 88 2.53 7.63 -29.37
N TRP A 89 3.20 8.19 -28.36
CA TRP A 89 2.56 8.68 -27.16
C TRP A 89 1.74 9.93 -27.47
N LYS A 90 0.66 10.14 -26.72
CA LYS A 90 -0.13 11.39 -26.81
C LYS A 90 0.49 12.54 -26.00
N THR A 91 1.81 12.51 -25.82
CA THR A 91 2.60 13.61 -25.29
C THR A 91 2.72 14.69 -26.34
N LEU A 92 3.21 15.88 -25.99
CA LEU A 92 3.40 16.95 -26.96
C LEU A 92 4.39 16.54 -28.06
N SER A 93 5.43 15.80 -27.69
CA SER A 93 6.52 15.41 -28.59
C SER A 93 6.29 14.07 -29.30
N GLY A 94 5.29 13.28 -28.88
CA GLY A 94 5.13 11.89 -29.31
C GLY A 94 6.04 10.89 -28.58
N ASN A 95 6.99 11.39 -27.77
CA ASN A 95 7.94 10.55 -27.02
C ASN A 95 7.36 10.03 -25.71
N THR A 96 8.03 9.04 -25.15
CA THR A 96 7.73 8.46 -23.84
C THR A 96 7.69 9.53 -22.74
N PRO A 97 6.68 9.50 -21.83
CA PRO A 97 6.65 10.36 -20.67
C PRO A 97 7.90 10.20 -19.79
N VAL A 98 8.50 11.32 -19.36
CA VAL A 98 9.72 11.29 -18.53
C VAL A 98 9.38 11.02 -17.06
N VAL A 99 10.18 10.17 -16.41
CA VAL A 99 10.12 9.95 -14.96
C VAL A 99 11.05 10.94 -14.26
N ILE A 100 10.52 11.70 -13.29
CA ILE A 100 11.24 12.74 -12.57
C ILE A 100 11.22 12.41 -11.06
N ALA A 101 12.39 12.09 -10.52
CA ALA A 101 12.59 11.69 -9.13
C ALA A 101 12.74 12.92 -8.21
N ARG A 102 11.68 13.25 -7.46
CA ARG A 102 11.64 14.43 -6.57
C ARG A 102 12.57 14.25 -5.38
N GLY A 103 13.74 14.89 -5.41
CA GLY A 103 14.76 14.71 -4.37
C GLY A 103 15.38 13.30 -4.37
N GLY A 104 15.26 12.56 -5.49
CA GLY A 104 15.61 11.15 -5.58
C GLY A 104 14.45 10.22 -5.21
N PHE A 105 14.76 9.07 -4.63
CA PHE A 105 13.78 8.07 -4.19
C PHE A 105 13.34 8.32 -2.73
N THR A 106 12.52 9.36 -2.56
CA THR A 106 12.18 9.89 -1.23
C THR A 106 11.11 9.09 -0.50
N GLY A 107 10.47 8.12 -1.16
CA GLY A 107 9.63 7.11 -0.53
C GLY A 107 10.35 6.23 0.51
N ILE A 108 11.67 6.07 0.36
CA ILE A 108 12.50 5.18 1.20
C ILE A 108 13.58 5.94 1.97
N PHE A 109 14.21 6.93 1.34
CA PHE A 109 15.33 7.65 1.94
C PHE A 109 14.98 9.12 2.21
N PRO A 110 15.56 9.73 3.26
CA PRO A 110 15.43 11.16 3.50
C PRO A 110 15.67 12.00 2.24
N ASP A 111 14.84 13.02 2.07
CA ASP A 111 14.80 13.87 0.88
C ASP A 111 16.18 14.43 0.50
N SER A 112 16.54 14.26 -0.77
CA SER A 112 17.75 14.81 -1.37
C SER A 112 19.03 14.29 -0.72
N SER A 113 18.96 13.13 -0.07
CA SER A 113 20.12 12.40 0.42
C SER A 113 20.91 11.76 -0.73
N PRO A 114 22.20 11.46 -0.52
CA PRO A 114 22.99 10.70 -1.50
C PRO A 114 22.35 9.37 -1.88
N TYR A 115 21.77 8.65 -0.91
CA TYR A 115 21.08 7.37 -1.17
C TYR A 115 19.81 7.57 -1.99
N ALA A 116 18.99 8.58 -1.70
CA ALA A 116 17.80 8.88 -2.49
C ALA A 116 18.15 9.06 -3.98
N PHE A 117 19.17 9.85 -4.31
CA PHE A 117 19.57 10.09 -5.71
C PHE A 117 20.19 8.85 -6.36
N GLN A 118 21.05 8.13 -5.67
CA GLN A 118 21.69 6.92 -6.21
C GLN A 118 20.67 5.82 -6.48
N PHE A 119 19.74 5.59 -5.55
CA PHE A 119 18.68 4.59 -5.74
C PHE A 119 17.74 4.98 -6.88
N ALA A 120 17.36 6.25 -7.01
CA ALA A 120 16.57 6.69 -8.16
C ALA A 120 17.23 6.33 -9.50
N LEU A 121 18.56 6.46 -9.62
CA LEU A 121 19.29 6.09 -10.83
C LEU A 121 19.38 4.57 -11.06
N SER A 122 19.41 3.75 -10.01
CA SER A 122 19.59 2.30 -10.13
C SER A 122 18.28 1.51 -10.25
N THR A 123 17.17 2.07 -9.77
CA THR A 123 15.87 1.35 -9.70
C THR A 123 14.80 1.88 -10.65
N SER A 124 15.12 2.89 -11.47
CA SER A 124 14.19 3.54 -12.39
C SER A 124 14.60 3.34 -13.86
N LEU A 125 13.79 3.86 -14.78
CA LEU A 125 14.14 3.96 -16.20
C LEU A 125 15.50 4.64 -16.40
N SER A 126 16.27 4.16 -17.39
CA SER A 126 17.63 4.63 -17.68
C SER A 126 17.73 6.13 -18.06
N ASP A 127 16.62 6.77 -18.40
CA ASP A 127 16.50 8.20 -18.73
C ASP A 127 15.86 9.02 -17.60
N VAL A 128 15.76 8.48 -16.37
CA VAL A 128 15.22 9.16 -15.20
C VAL A 128 15.88 10.53 -15.00
N THR A 129 15.05 11.52 -14.69
CA THR A 129 15.48 12.88 -14.36
C THR A 129 15.59 13.03 -12.84
N LEU A 130 16.75 13.46 -12.35
CA LEU A 130 16.87 13.85 -10.94
C LEU A 130 16.41 15.28 -10.73
N PHE A 131 15.52 15.49 -9.75
CA PHE A 131 14.95 16.80 -9.44
C PHE A 131 15.47 17.32 -8.10
N CYS A 132 15.98 18.55 -8.11
CA CYS A 132 16.53 19.23 -6.96
C CYS A 132 15.79 20.55 -6.71
N ASP A 133 15.21 20.70 -5.54
CA ASP A 133 14.72 22.00 -5.05
C ASP A 133 15.90 22.82 -4.52
N LEU A 134 16.25 23.88 -5.23
CA LEU A 134 17.40 24.72 -4.92
C LEU A 134 17.14 25.60 -3.70
N GLN A 135 18.06 25.53 -2.74
CA GLN A 135 18.23 26.54 -1.71
C GLN A 135 19.65 27.10 -1.71
N LEU A 136 19.78 28.39 -1.38
CA LEU A 136 21.09 29.03 -1.21
C LEU A 136 21.45 29.19 0.25
N THR A 137 22.70 28.84 0.57
CA THR A 137 23.33 29.12 1.86
C THR A 137 23.77 30.58 1.97
N ARG A 138 24.19 31.01 3.16
CA ARG A 138 24.65 32.39 3.42
C ARG A 138 25.82 32.82 2.53
N ASP A 139 26.71 31.89 2.22
CA ASP A 139 27.89 32.04 1.36
C ASP A 139 27.59 31.74 -0.12
N GLY A 140 26.32 31.54 -0.48
CA GLY A 140 25.87 31.41 -1.87
C GLY A 140 26.07 30.03 -2.49
N GLN A 141 26.34 29.00 -1.69
CA GLN A 141 26.36 27.61 -2.15
C GLN A 141 24.94 27.10 -2.37
N GLY A 142 24.72 26.33 -3.45
CA GLY A 142 23.45 25.67 -3.73
C GLY A 142 23.37 24.30 -3.08
N ILE A 143 22.27 24.02 -2.40
CA ILE A 143 21.91 22.71 -1.84
C ILE A 143 20.55 22.25 -2.35
N CYS A 144 20.31 20.93 -2.33
CA CYS A 144 19.02 20.33 -2.67
C CYS A 144 18.20 20.06 -1.40
N GLN A 145 17.07 20.73 -1.25
CA GLN A 145 16.09 20.50 -0.16
C GLN A 145 14.70 21.00 -0.56
N THR A 146 13.67 20.13 -0.47
CA THR A 146 12.30 20.49 -0.84
C THR A 146 11.70 21.56 0.07
N ASP A 147 11.79 21.39 1.39
CA ASP A 147 11.18 22.31 2.35
C ASP A 147 12.12 23.48 2.66
N LEU A 148 11.63 24.72 2.52
CA LEU A 148 12.37 25.93 2.86
C LEU A 148 12.89 25.93 4.30
N ARG A 149 12.15 25.27 5.21
CA ARG A 149 12.53 25.05 6.59
C ARG A 149 13.32 23.76 6.73
N LEU A 150 14.61 23.91 7.03
CA LEU A 150 15.51 22.78 7.27
C LEU A 150 15.10 21.96 8.49
N ASP A 151 14.45 22.55 9.50
CA ASP A 151 14.03 21.84 10.71
C ASP A 151 12.88 20.83 10.48
N ASN A 152 12.27 20.82 9.29
CA ASN A 152 11.26 19.83 8.94
C ASN A 152 11.89 18.50 8.48
N THR A 153 13.03 18.55 7.80
CA THR A 153 13.66 17.40 7.12
C THR A 153 15.09 17.14 7.59
N THR A 154 15.53 17.81 8.66
CA THR A 154 16.87 17.68 9.20
C THR A 154 16.91 17.81 10.73
N ASN A 155 18.06 17.46 11.32
CA ASN A 155 18.32 17.66 12.74
C ASN A 155 18.84 19.07 13.12
N ILE A 156 18.79 20.06 12.21
CA ILE A 156 19.40 21.39 12.38
C ILE A 156 18.99 22.08 13.69
N ALA A 157 17.74 21.92 14.14
CA ALA A 157 17.23 22.55 15.35
C ALA A 157 17.91 22.01 16.63
N LEU A 158 18.51 20.82 16.58
CA LEU A 158 19.26 20.25 17.70
C LEU A 158 20.68 20.80 17.76
N ASN A 159 21.30 20.97 16.59
CA ASN A 159 22.68 21.42 16.49
C ASN A 159 22.78 22.95 16.62
N PHE A 160 21.68 23.67 16.31
CA PHE A 160 21.57 25.13 16.45
C PHE A 160 20.25 25.51 17.14
N PRO A 161 20.06 25.24 18.44
CA PRO A 161 18.78 25.44 19.13
C PRO A 161 18.30 26.90 19.17
N ASN A 162 19.23 27.86 19.07
CA ASN A 162 18.92 29.30 19.00
C ASN A 162 19.00 29.86 17.57
N GLY A 163 19.03 28.97 16.55
CA GLY A 163 19.19 29.34 15.15
C GLY A 163 17.89 29.68 14.41
N GLY A 164 16.74 29.48 15.05
CA GLY A 164 15.44 29.76 14.44
C GLY A 164 15.25 31.26 14.16
N LYS A 165 14.72 31.57 12.98
CA LYS A 165 14.36 32.94 12.57
C LYS A 165 12.95 32.99 12.03
N THR A 166 12.42 34.20 11.91
CA THR A 166 11.15 34.46 11.23
C THR A 166 11.39 35.35 10.03
N TYR A 167 10.94 34.89 8.86
CA TYR A 167 11.01 35.64 7.61
C TYR A 167 9.61 35.83 7.05
N ASN A 168 9.41 36.95 6.34
CA ASN A 168 8.26 37.09 5.46
C ASN A 168 8.58 36.42 4.13
N VAL A 169 7.91 35.31 3.83
CA VAL A 169 8.06 34.55 2.58
C VAL A 169 6.74 34.69 1.83
N ASN A 170 6.76 35.45 0.72
CA ASN A 170 5.59 35.68 -0.13
C ASN A 170 4.35 36.17 0.66
N GLY A 171 4.55 37.09 1.61
CA GLY A 171 3.49 37.67 2.43
C GLY A 171 3.16 36.89 3.70
N GLN A 172 3.72 35.69 3.89
CA GLN A 172 3.49 34.85 5.08
C GLN A 172 4.68 34.91 6.03
N ASN A 173 4.42 35.03 7.32
CA ASN A 173 5.47 34.91 8.33
C ASN A 173 5.78 33.42 8.57
N VAL A 174 6.97 33.00 8.16
CA VAL A 174 7.47 31.63 8.31
C VAL A 174 8.58 31.62 9.35
N THR A 175 8.41 30.81 10.39
CA THR A 175 9.41 30.63 11.46
C THR A 175 10.05 29.26 11.35
N GLY A 176 11.39 29.19 11.41
CA GLY A 176 12.14 27.93 11.32
C GLY A 176 13.64 28.18 11.08
N TRP A 177 14.34 27.17 10.58
CA TRP A 177 15.76 27.23 10.24
C TRP A 177 15.92 27.30 8.72
N PHE A 178 16.61 28.32 8.21
CA PHE A 178 16.74 28.58 6.79
C PHE A 178 18.18 28.41 6.34
N ALA A 179 18.41 27.78 5.18
CA ALA A 179 19.77 27.57 4.66
C ALA A 179 20.60 28.87 4.57
N LEU A 180 19.97 29.98 4.21
CA LEU A 180 20.62 31.29 4.06
C LEU A 180 21.20 31.88 5.36
N ASP A 181 20.84 31.33 6.52
CA ASP A 181 21.35 31.77 7.82
C ASP A 181 22.70 31.14 8.17
N PHE A 182 23.05 30.06 7.49
CA PHE A 182 24.22 29.24 7.77
C PHE A 182 25.17 29.24 6.57
N THR A 183 26.47 29.14 6.83
CA THR A 183 27.43 28.83 5.77
C THR A 183 27.28 27.38 5.32
N SER A 184 27.65 27.10 4.06
CA SER A 184 27.71 25.74 3.51
C SER A 184 28.47 24.78 4.42
N LYS A 185 29.64 25.21 4.92
CA LYS A 185 30.45 24.46 5.88
C LYS A 185 29.68 24.09 7.15
N GLN A 186 28.98 25.05 7.75
CA GLN A 186 28.19 24.78 8.96
C GLN A 186 27.10 23.74 8.71
N LEU A 187 26.41 23.83 7.56
CA LEU A 187 25.36 22.88 7.21
C LEU A 187 25.92 21.48 6.96
N PHE A 188 26.93 21.34 6.10
CA PHE A 188 27.48 20.03 5.75
C PHE A 188 28.18 19.32 6.91
N GLU A 189 28.77 20.05 7.85
CA GLU A 189 29.47 19.44 9.00
C GLU A 189 28.51 19.11 10.18
N ASN A 190 27.37 19.80 10.29
CA ASN A 190 26.53 19.75 11.50
C ASN A 190 25.05 19.50 11.21
N THR A 191 24.69 18.99 10.02
CA THR A 191 23.29 18.74 9.68
C THR A 191 23.17 17.40 8.98
N THR A 192 22.26 16.57 9.48
CA THR A 192 21.86 15.30 8.86
C THR A 192 20.37 15.29 8.60
N LEU A 193 20.00 14.56 7.54
CA LEU A 193 18.66 14.47 6.99
C LEU A 193 17.78 13.52 7.79
N SER A 194 16.47 13.74 7.75
CA SER A 194 15.45 12.88 8.35
C SER A 194 14.15 12.89 7.54
N GLN A 195 13.40 11.79 7.62
CA GLN A 195 12.04 11.70 7.11
C GLN A 195 11.08 12.62 7.87
N ASN A 196 10.16 13.24 7.14
CA ASN A 196 9.06 14.04 7.70
C ASN A 196 7.67 13.42 7.46
N ILE A 197 7.60 12.28 6.77
CA ILE A 197 6.36 11.53 6.47
C ILE A 197 6.31 10.29 7.35
N PHE A 198 5.21 10.11 8.10
CA PHE A 198 5.07 9.01 9.06
C PHE A 198 4.97 7.62 8.43
N SER A 199 4.43 7.52 7.21
CA SER A 199 4.35 6.26 6.45
C SER A 199 5.70 5.77 5.94
N ARG A 200 6.77 6.56 6.06
CA ARG A 200 8.10 6.25 5.53
C ARG A 200 9.04 5.76 6.62
N PRO A 201 10.04 4.93 6.28
CA PRO A 201 10.94 4.36 7.26
C PRO A 201 11.83 5.44 7.89
N SER A 202 11.91 5.45 9.22
CA SER A 202 12.86 6.33 9.96
C SER A 202 14.25 5.72 10.12
N LEU A 203 14.53 4.56 9.50
CA LEU A 203 15.78 3.81 9.67
C LEU A 203 17.02 4.64 9.30
N PHE A 204 16.88 5.54 8.32
CA PHE A 204 17.98 6.35 7.79
C PHE A 204 18.05 7.76 8.41
N ASP A 205 17.15 8.09 9.34
CA ASP A 205 17.11 9.40 9.99
C ASP A 205 18.41 9.68 10.75
N GLY A 206 18.92 10.90 10.60
CA GLY A 206 20.09 11.37 11.34
C GLY A 206 21.44 10.85 10.82
N SER A 207 21.44 10.00 9.79
CA SER A 207 22.66 9.33 9.30
C SER A 207 23.22 9.90 7.98
N LEU A 208 22.38 10.53 7.16
CA LEU A 208 22.75 10.98 5.81
C LEU A 208 22.99 12.50 5.75
N PRO A 209 24.02 12.98 5.02
CA PRO A 209 24.32 14.40 4.91
C PRO A 209 23.42 15.11 3.88
N LEU A 210 23.37 16.45 3.96
CA LEU A 210 22.83 17.30 2.90
C LEU A 210 23.65 17.16 1.60
N SER A 211 22.98 17.20 0.45
CA SER A 211 23.65 17.20 -0.86
C SER A 211 23.75 18.62 -1.44
N ALA A 212 24.94 19.00 -1.91
CA ALA A 212 25.11 20.15 -2.80
C ALA A 212 24.57 19.83 -4.20
N VAL A 213 24.25 20.86 -4.98
CA VAL A 213 23.87 20.68 -6.40
C VAL A 213 25.00 20.02 -7.20
N GLU A 214 26.25 20.36 -6.88
CA GLU A 214 27.46 19.77 -7.43
C GLU A 214 27.55 18.26 -7.16
N ASP A 215 27.11 17.80 -5.99
CA ASP A 215 27.15 16.37 -5.64
C ASP A 215 26.18 15.58 -6.52
N VAL A 216 24.96 16.10 -6.69
CA VAL A 216 23.91 15.45 -7.51
C VAL A 216 24.31 15.44 -8.98
N THR A 217 24.82 16.55 -9.50
CA THR A 217 25.31 16.61 -10.89
C THR A 217 26.58 15.78 -11.10
N GLY A 218 27.38 15.59 -10.03
CA GLY A 218 28.54 14.70 -9.99
C GLY A 218 28.21 13.22 -10.18
N LEU A 219 26.98 12.80 -9.86
CA LEU A 219 26.45 11.47 -10.20
C LEU A 219 26.25 11.28 -11.71
N LYS A 220 26.32 12.36 -12.50
CA LYS A 220 26.10 12.39 -13.95
C LYS A 220 24.75 11.77 -14.36
N PRO A 221 23.63 12.27 -13.79
CA PRO A 221 22.32 11.77 -14.17
C PRO A 221 22.05 12.01 -15.68
N PRO A 222 21.23 11.18 -16.33
CA PRO A 222 20.85 11.35 -17.73
C PRO A 222 20.25 12.74 -18.00
N GLN A 223 19.41 13.19 -17.07
CA GLN A 223 18.82 14.53 -17.06
C GLN A 223 18.80 15.09 -15.64
N PHE A 224 19.03 16.39 -15.52
CA PHE A 224 18.95 17.11 -14.25
C PHE A 224 17.97 18.28 -14.31
N TRP A 225 17.10 18.35 -13.31
CA TRP A 225 16.07 19.36 -13.16
C TRP A 225 16.31 20.16 -11.88
N LEU A 226 16.49 21.47 -12.03
CA LEU A 226 16.70 22.39 -10.92
C LEU A 226 15.48 23.29 -10.72
N ASN A 227 14.82 23.21 -9.57
CA ASN A 227 13.64 24.02 -9.26
C ASN A 227 14.00 25.16 -8.30
N VAL A 228 13.63 26.39 -8.68
CA VAL A 228 13.83 27.61 -7.90
C VAL A 228 12.49 28.06 -7.33
N GLN A 229 12.25 27.77 -6.04
CA GLN A 229 10.94 28.00 -5.42
C GLN A 229 10.71 29.46 -4.96
N TYR A 230 11.76 30.18 -4.56
CA TYR A 230 11.64 31.41 -3.77
C TYR A 230 12.64 32.51 -4.19
N ASP A 231 12.77 32.81 -5.48
CA ASP A 231 13.75 33.80 -5.98
C ASP A 231 13.52 35.20 -5.38
N MET A 232 12.27 35.63 -5.26
CA MET A 232 11.93 36.92 -4.67
C MET A 232 12.38 37.01 -3.20
N PHE A 233 12.21 35.93 -2.43
CA PHE A 233 12.67 35.85 -1.05
C PHE A 233 14.20 35.95 -0.96
N TYR A 234 14.94 35.20 -1.79
CA TYR A 234 16.40 35.27 -1.82
C TYR A 234 16.91 36.66 -2.22
N THR A 235 16.25 37.30 -3.19
CA THR A 235 16.57 38.67 -3.63
C THR A 235 16.42 39.68 -2.48
N GLN A 236 15.36 39.55 -1.67
CA GLN A 236 15.17 40.39 -0.47
C GLN A 236 16.28 40.19 0.56
N GLN A 237 16.87 39.01 0.62
CA GLN A 237 18.03 38.69 1.48
C GLN A 237 19.38 38.97 0.80
N LYS A 238 19.40 39.70 -0.33
CA LYS A 238 20.60 40.06 -1.10
C LYS A 238 21.36 38.86 -1.68
N LEU A 239 20.69 37.72 -1.85
CA LEU A 239 21.21 36.56 -2.56
C LEU A 239 20.67 36.56 -3.99
N ASN A 240 21.54 36.32 -4.97
CA ASN A 240 21.19 36.39 -6.40
C ASN A 240 21.13 34.99 -7.00
N VAL A 241 19.93 34.41 -7.03
CA VAL A 241 19.72 33.06 -7.57
C VAL A 241 19.98 33.01 -9.06
N ALA A 242 19.59 34.05 -9.82
CA ALA A 242 19.86 34.10 -11.26
C ALA A 242 21.37 34.02 -11.57
N ALA A 243 22.23 34.69 -10.80
CA ALA A 243 23.68 34.62 -10.97
C ALA A 243 24.24 33.22 -10.64
N TYR A 244 23.69 32.56 -9.61
CA TYR A 244 24.00 31.16 -9.31
C TYR A 244 23.65 30.26 -10.51
N ILE A 245 22.44 30.38 -11.04
CA ILE A 245 21.94 29.60 -12.18
C ILE A 245 22.78 29.84 -13.44
N GLU A 246 23.12 31.09 -13.76
CA GLU A 246 23.99 31.43 -14.89
C GLU A 246 25.38 30.77 -14.79
N THR A 247 25.89 30.59 -13.56
CA THR A 247 27.16 29.91 -13.32
C THR A 247 26.99 28.39 -13.39
N ALA A 248 25.94 27.86 -12.76
CA ALA A 248 25.63 26.43 -12.73
C ALA A 248 25.38 25.89 -14.14
N THR A 249 24.55 26.55 -14.95
CA THR A 249 24.25 26.14 -16.34
C THR A 249 25.46 26.15 -17.28
N ARG A 250 26.52 26.91 -16.96
CA ARG A 250 27.79 26.89 -17.72
C ARG A 250 28.69 25.71 -17.34
N LYS A 251 28.60 25.24 -16.10
CA LYS A 251 29.47 24.20 -15.54
C LYS A 251 28.81 22.81 -15.49
N MET A 252 27.48 22.78 -15.46
CA MET A 252 26.66 21.60 -15.19
C MET A 252 25.66 21.40 -16.32
N GLY A 253 25.34 20.13 -16.61
CA GLY A 253 24.27 19.78 -17.55
C GLY A 253 22.89 19.95 -16.89
N ILE A 254 22.34 21.16 -16.90
CA ILE A 254 20.98 21.44 -16.40
C ILE A 254 20.00 21.43 -17.58
N ASN A 255 19.14 20.41 -17.63
CA ASN A 255 18.19 20.20 -18.72
C ASN A 255 16.89 20.99 -18.51
N TYR A 256 16.47 21.16 -17.24
CA TYR A 256 15.25 21.85 -16.88
C TYR A 256 15.50 22.83 -15.74
N ILE A 257 14.91 24.01 -15.84
CA ILE A 257 14.78 24.95 -14.73
C ILE A 257 13.32 25.27 -14.55
N SER A 258 12.79 25.06 -13.35
CA SER A 258 11.42 25.44 -13.02
C SER A 258 11.36 26.48 -11.92
N SER A 259 10.25 27.21 -11.88
CA SER A 259 9.94 28.11 -10.78
C SER A 259 8.44 28.41 -10.74
N PRO A 260 7.87 28.63 -9.56
CA PRO A 260 6.52 29.15 -9.43
C PRO A 260 6.45 30.69 -9.63
N GLU A 261 7.59 31.38 -9.77
CA GLU A 261 7.61 32.85 -9.88
C GLU A 261 7.81 33.31 -11.35
N ILE A 262 6.80 33.98 -11.93
CA ILE A 262 6.79 34.39 -13.34
C ILE A 262 7.90 35.42 -13.62
N GLY A 263 8.08 36.39 -12.72
CA GLY A 263 9.12 37.41 -12.85
C GLY A 263 10.52 36.81 -12.96
N PHE A 264 10.82 35.77 -12.17
CA PHE A 264 12.08 35.05 -12.22
C PHE A 264 12.26 34.37 -13.59
N LEU A 265 11.32 33.53 -14.02
CA LEU A 265 11.42 32.81 -15.30
C LEU A 265 11.54 33.77 -16.48
N ARG A 266 10.77 34.86 -16.49
CA ARG A 266 10.84 35.88 -17.53
C ARG A 266 12.24 36.50 -17.60
N SER A 267 12.81 36.88 -16.45
CA SER A 267 14.15 37.44 -16.39
C SER A 267 15.21 36.46 -16.89
N LEU A 268 15.12 35.20 -16.45
CA LEU A 268 16.06 34.13 -16.77
C LEU A 268 16.00 33.74 -18.25
N SER A 269 14.82 33.82 -18.87
CA SER A 269 14.61 33.45 -20.27
C SER A 269 15.48 34.23 -21.27
N THR A 270 15.98 35.40 -20.87
CA THR A 270 16.89 36.21 -21.71
C THR A 270 18.36 35.86 -21.53
N LYS A 271 18.69 35.02 -20.54
CA LYS A 271 20.06 34.77 -20.06
C LYS A 271 20.55 33.34 -20.25
N ILE A 272 19.66 32.41 -20.58
CA ILE A 272 19.99 30.99 -20.73
C ILE A 272 19.88 30.52 -22.18
N ASN A 273 20.58 29.43 -22.51
CA ASN A 273 20.46 28.77 -23.79
C ASN A 273 19.23 27.86 -23.83
N LYS A 274 18.12 28.37 -24.39
CA LYS A 274 16.84 27.64 -24.52
C LYS A 274 16.89 26.37 -25.39
N ALA A 275 17.95 26.17 -26.17
CA ALA A 275 18.14 24.93 -26.93
C ALA A 275 18.68 23.78 -26.05
N ARG A 276 19.26 24.10 -24.89
CA ARG A 276 19.81 23.10 -23.95
C ARG A 276 19.00 22.99 -22.66
N THR A 277 18.39 24.09 -22.22
CA THR A 277 17.67 24.16 -20.96
C THR A 277 16.25 24.64 -21.18
N LYS A 278 15.27 23.82 -20.78
CA LYS A 278 13.85 24.14 -20.82
C LYS A 278 13.44 24.93 -19.57
N LEU A 279 12.63 25.97 -19.75
CA LEU A 279 12.01 26.70 -18.64
C LEU A 279 10.61 26.17 -18.40
N ILE A 280 10.30 25.80 -17.15
CA ILE A 280 9.02 25.19 -16.80
C ILE A 280 8.34 26.03 -15.72
N PHE A 281 7.10 26.45 -15.97
CA PHE A 281 6.32 27.17 -14.96
C PHE A 281 5.66 26.18 -13.99
N ARG A 282 5.97 26.28 -12.70
CA ARG A 282 5.39 25.42 -11.66
C ARG A 282 4.13 26.05 -11.09
N PHE A 283 2.99 25.41 -11.29
CA PHE A 283 1.75 25.80 -10.65
C PHE A 283 1.72 25.30 -9.20
N LEU A 284 1.19 26.13 -8.30
CA LEU A 284 0.87 25.75 -6.91
C LEU A 284 -0.64 25.51 -6.77
N ASP A 285 -1.22 25.65 -5.59
CA ASP A 285 -2.68 25.59 -5.43
C ASP A 285 -3.39 26.70 -6.23
N LYS A 286 -4.61 26.39 -6.73
CA LYS A 286 -5.39 27.30 -7.58
C LYS A 286 -5.67 28.65 -6.92
N ASN A 287 -5.81 28.68 -5.59
CA ASN A 287 -6.11 29.88 -4.82
C ASN A 287 -4.87 30.64 -4.35
N THR A 288 -3.69 30.03 -4.43
CA THR A 288 -2.43 30.69 -4.11
C THR A 288 -2.16 31.80 -5.12
N VAL A 289 -1.60 32.91 -4.63
CA VAL A 289 -1.22 34.06 -5.45
C VAL A 289 0.22 33.90 -5.91
N GLU A 290 0.44 34.06 -7.22
CA GLU A 290 1.77 34.16 -7.80
C GLU A 290 2.36 35.54 -7.43
N PRO A 291 3.55 35.58 -6.81
CA PRO A 291 4.01 36.78 -6.11
C PRO A 291 4.38 37.96 -7.01
N THR A 292 4.67 37.73 -8.29
CA THR A 292 5.17 38.79 -9.19
C THR A 292 4.06 39.48 -9.97
N THR A 293 3.05 38.74 -10.40
CA THR A 293 1.87 39.21 -11.14
C THR A 293 0.70 39.55 -10.23
N MET A 294 0.74 39.08 -8.97
CA MET A 294 -0.36 39.18 -8.00
C MET A 294 -1.66 38.51 -8.48
N GLN A 295 -1.57 37.59 -9.44
CA GLN A 295 -2.69 36.80 -9.91
C GLN A 295 -2.71 35.44 -9.21
N LYS A 296 -3.90 34.86 -9.06
CA LYS A 296 -4.02 33.47 -8.58
C LYS A 296 -3.52 32.50 -9.66
N TYR A 297 -2.89 31.40 -9.25
CA TYR A 297 -2.46 30.34 -10.18
C TYR A 297 -3.64 29.80 -11.01
N GLY A 298 -4.84 29.68 -10.43
CA GLY A 298 -6.03 29.27 -11.16
C GLY A 298 -6.46 30.25 -12.27
N SER A 299 -6.17 31.55 -12.12
CA SER A 299 -6.41 32.55 -13.17
C SER A 299 -5.36 32.47 -14.28
N ILE A 300 -4.09 32.30 -13.91
CA ILE A 300 -2.98 32.11 -14.87
C ILE A 300 -3.20 30.85 -15.70
N LEU A 301 -3.74 29.78 -15.11
CA LEU A 301 -4.05 28.53 -15.80
C LEU A 301 -5.00 28.73 -16.99
N MET A 302 -5.91 29.70 -16.91
CA MET A 302 -6.88 30.01 -17.97
C MET A 302 -6.28 30.85 -19.11
N ASP A 303 -5.06 31.37 -18.92
CA ASP A 303 -4.33 32.17 -19.92
C ASP A 303 -2.88 31.68 -20.05
N LEU A 304 -2.71 30.42 -20.48
CA LEU A 304 -1.39 29.84 -20.76
C LEU A 304 -0.63 30.60 -21.87
N SER A 305 -1.35 31.36 -22.72
CA SER A 305 -0.76 32.15 -23.80
C SER A 305 0.13 33.27 -23.25
N SER A 306 -0.19 33.79 -22.08
CA SER A 306 0.60 34.83 -21.40
C SER A 306 1.98 34.35 -20.93
N ILE A 307 2.14 33.06 -20.63
CA ILE A 307 3.39 32.49 -20.12
C ILE A 307 4.23 31.82 -21.22
N LYS A 308 3.59 31.35 -22.30
CA LYS A 308 4.23 30.65 -23.43
C LYS A 308 5.49 31.36 -24.01
N PRO A 309 5.58 32.71 -24.11
CA PRO A 309 6.74 33.36 -24.70
C PRO A 309 8.08 33.07 -23.98
N PHE A 310 8.04 32.66 -22.72
CA PHE A 310 9.25 32.45 -21.92
C PHE A 310 9.35 31.05 -21.29
N VAL A 311 8.34 30.18 -21.44
CA VAL A 311 8.39 28.80 -20.94
C VAL A 311 8.13 27.75 -22.03
N SER A 312 8.69 26.56 -21.83
CA SER A 312 8.55 25.39 -22.71
C SER A 312 7.46 24.43 -22.22
N GLY A 313 7.10 24.49 -20.94
CA GLY A 313 6.09 23.63 -20.34
C GLY A 313 5.64 24.10 -18.97
N ILE A 314 4.74 23.32 -18.37
CA ILE A 314 4.14 23.57 -17.07
C ILE A 314 4.29 22.31 -16.19
N LEU A 315 4.56 22.51 -14.91
CA LEU A 315 4.52 21.47 -13.88
C LEU A 315 3.32 21.75 -12.99
N VAL A 316 2.36 20.83 -12.95
CA VAL A 316 1.05 21.04 -12.30
C VAL A 316 0.75 19.96 -11.27
N PRO A 317 0.08 20.30 -10.15
CA PRO A 317 -0.52 19.31 -9.27
C PRO A 317 -1.45 18.36 -10.02
N LYS A 318 -1.41 17.06 -9.73
CA LYS A 318 -2.20 16.05 -10.45
C LYS A 318 -3.72 16.32 -10.48
N ASN A 319 -4.24 17.00 -9.44
CA ASN A 319 -5.66 17.39 -9.35
C ASN A 319 -6.08 18.54 -10.30
N TYR A 320 -5.13 19.19 -10.98
CA TYR A 320 -5.45 20.12 -12.07
C TYR A 320 -5.92 19.38 -13.32
N ILE A 321 -5.45 18.15 -13.51
CA ILE A 321 -5.74 17.31 -14.68
C ILE A 321 -6.94 16.42 -14.38
N TRP A 322 -6.90 15.71 -13.26
CA TRP A 322 -7.96 14.84 -12.77
C TRP A 322 -8.45 15.35 -11.41
N PRO A 323 -9.50 16.20 -11.37
CA PRO A 323 -10.05 16.67 -10.12
C PRO A 323 -10.59 15.51 -9.28
N VAL A 324 -10.51 15.65 -7.96
CA VAL A 324 -11.04 14.68 -7.00
C VAL A 324 -12.06 15.39 -6.13
N ASN A 325 -13.26 14.82 -6.01
CA ASN A 325 -14.33 15.40 -5.20
C ASN A 325 -14.11 15.16 -3.70
N ALA A 326 -14.95 15.78 -2.87
CA ALA A 326 -14.87 15.66 -1.41
C ALA A 326 -15.07 14.23 -0.87
N ASN A 327 -15.65 13.33 -1.67
CA ASN A 327 -15.84 11.92 -1.34
C ASN A 327 -14.68 11.03 -1.86
N ASN A 328 -13.58 11.64 -2.32
CA ASN A 328 -12.38 10.97 -2.82
C ASN A 328 -12.56 10.16 -4.13
N TYR A 329 -13.47 10.60 -5.01
CA TYR A 329 -13.63 10.02 -6.36
C TYR A 329 -13.16 10.99 -7.44
N LEU A 330 -12.60 10.44 -8.52
CA LEU A 330 -12.25 11.18 -9.72
C LEU A 330 -13.48 11.84 -10.35
N GLU A 331 -13.32 13.08 -10.76
CA GLU A 331 -14.25 13.77 -11.65
C GLU A 331 -13.81 13.63 -13.12
N ALA A 332 -14.56 14.22 -14.04
CA ALA A 332 -14.17 14.27 -15.45
C ALA A 332 -12.81 14.99 -15.60
N PRO A 333 -11.95 14.55 -16.54
CA PRO A 333 -10.67 15.20 -16.76
C PRO A 333 -10.88 16.63 -17.26
N THR A 334 -9.98 17.52 -16.89
CA THR A 334 -9.95 18.87 -17.48
C THR A 334 -9.35 18.82 -18.89
N SER A 335 -9.54 19.88 -19.67
CA SER A 335 -8.91 20.03 -20.98
C SER A 335 -7.45 20.47 -20.91
N LEU A 336 -6.89 20.64 -19.70
CA LEU A 336 -5.59 21.28 -19.46
C LEU A 336 -4.47 20.71 -20.33
N VAL A 337 -4.31 19.37 -20.33
CA VAL A 337 -3.23 18.73 -21.10
C VAL A 337 -3.38 19.04 -22.59
N THR A 338 -4.58 18.84 -23.13
CA THR A 338 -4.85 19.08 -24.55
C THR A 338 -4.70 20.55 -24.94
N ASP A 339 -5.10 21.49 -24.08
CA ASP A 339 -5.03 22.92 -24.38
C ASP A 339 -3.60 23.48 -24.23
N ALA A 340 -2.82 22.96 -23.29
CA ALA A 340 -1.39 23.23 -23.19
C ALA A 340 -0.63 22.69 -24.41
N HIS A 341 -0.92 21.45 -24.82
CA HIS A 341 -0.31 20.83 -26.01
C HIS A 341 -0.61 21.62 -27.29
N LYS A 342 -1.86 22.08 -27.49
CA LYS A 342 -2.22 22.95 -28.62
C LYS A 342 -1.40 24.26 -28.65
N GLN A 343 -0.96 24.74 -27.50
CA GLN A 343 -0.11 25.92 -27.36
C GLN A 343 1.39 25.61 -27.40
N GLY A 344 1.75 24.33 -27.60
CA GLY A 344 3.13 23.87 -27.61
C GLY A 344 3.79 23.93 -26.24
N LEU A 345 3.05 23.67 -25.16
CA LEU A 345 3.55 23.54 -23.80
C LEU A 345 3.51 22.08 -23.35
N GLU A 346 4.64 21.56 -22.89
CA GLU A 346 4.71 20.26 -22.20
C GLU A 346 3.98 20.33 -20.86
N VAL A 347 3.36 19.24 -20.41
CA VAL A 347 2.65 19.15 -19.14
C VAL A 347 3.23 18.02 -18.29
N TYR A 348 3.82 18.40 -17.17
CA TYR A 348 4.34 17.48 -16.16
C TYR A 348 3.39 17.43 -14.97
N ALA A 349 2.97 16.24 -14.56
CA ALA A 349 2.10 16.06 -13.41
C ALA A 349 2.92 15.78 -12.15
N ALA A 350 2.61 16.48 -11.06
CA ALA A 350 3.29 16.33 -9.78
C ALA A 350 2.41 15.66 -8.73
N GLY A 351 3.07 14.95 -7.82
CA GLY A 351 2.48 14.54 -6.55
C GLY A 351 2.08 13.08 -6.44
N PHE A 352 2.79 12.23 -7.15
CA PHE A 352 2.59 10.79 -7.06
C PHE A 352 3.39 10.23 -5.89
N ALA A 353 2.72 9.44 -5.06
CA ALA A 353 3.28 8.80 -3.88
C ALA A 353 2.49 7.53 -3.60
N ASN A 354 3.17 6.40 -3.43
CA ASN A 354 2.53 5.10 -3.20
C ASN A 354 2.01 4.96 -1.77
N ASP A 355 2.61 5.72 -0.84
CA ASP A 355 2.37 5.66 0.60
C ASP A 355 1.31 6.66 1.09
N MET A 356 0.39 7.06 0.19
CA MET A 356 -0.68 8.01 0.45
C MET A 356 -2.00 7.52 -0.14
N PRO A 357 -3.14 7.69 0.56
CA PRO A 357 -4.44 7.31 0.02
C PRO A 357 -4.76 8.08 -1.26
N ALA A 358 -4.81 7.37 -2.38
CA ALA A 358 -5.28 7.92 -3.65
C ALA A 358 -6.82 7.87 -3.73
N SER A 359 -7.38 8.30 -4.85
CA SER A 359 -8.82 8.16 -5.11
C SER A 359 -9.28 6.70 -5.04
N PHE A 360 -10.49 6.45 -4.56
CA PHE A 360 -11.09 5.11 -4.54
C PHE A 360 -11.21 4.46 -5.93
N ASN A 361 -11.10 5.25 -7.00
CA ASN A 361 -11.06 4.76 -8.37
C ASN A 361 -9.86 3.85 -8.68
N TYR A 362 -8.78 3.96 -7.91
CA TYR A 362 -7.55 3.19 -8.14
C TYR A 362 -7.41 1.95 -7.25
N SER A 363 -8.32 1.72 -6.30
CA SER A 363 -8.29 0.54 -5.41
C SER A 363 -6.90 0.31 -4.77
N TYR A 364 -6.28 1.40 -4.32
CA TYR A 364 -4.92 1.43 -3.74
C TYR A 364 -3.78 0.95 -4.65
N ASP A 365 -4.01 0.76 -5.95
CA ASP A 365 -2.97 0.45 -6.93
C ASP A 365 -2.31 1.76 -7.42
N PRO A 366 -1.03 2.04 -7.06
CA PRO A 366 -0.36 3.25 -7.49
C PRO A 366 -0.07 3.26 -9.00
N SER A 367 0.21 2.10 -9.59
CA SER A 367 0.43 1.95 -11.02
C SER A 367 -0.82 2.30 -11.83
N ALA A 368 -2.01 1.93 -11.35
CA ALA A 368 -3.28 2.36 -11.94
C ALA A 368 -3.44 3.89 -11.95
N GLU A 369 -2.96 4.60 -10.92
CA GLU A 369 -2.96 6.06 -10.91
C GLU A 369 -2.06 6.63 -12.01
N TYR A 370 -0.82 6.17 -12.16
CA TYR A 370 0.06 6.66 -13.25
C TYR A 370 -0.55 6.40 -14.63
N LEU A 371 -1.08 5.20 -14.86
CA LEU A 371 -1.71 4.82 -16.14
C LEU A 371 -2.87 5.74 -16.53
N GLN A 372 -3.64 6.24 -15.55
CA GLN A 372 -4.73 7.20 -15.80
C GLN A 372 -4.25 8.49 -16.49
N PHE A 373 -2.98 8.87 -16.34
CA PHE A 373 -2.42 10.11 -16.90
C PHE A 373 -1.73 9.91 -18.26
N ILE A 374 -1.47 8.67 -18.69
CA ILE A 374 -0.69 8.36 -19.90
C ILE A 374 -1.35 7.36 -20.85
N ASP A 375 -2.31 6.56 -20.38
CA ASP A 375 -2.95 5.48 -21.15
C ASP A 375 -4.49 5.46 -20.99
N ASN A 376 -5.11 6.65 -20.89
CA ASN A 376 -6.57 6.82 -20.79
C ASN A 376 -7.28 6.91 -22.16
N GLY A 377 -6.55 6.84 -23.27
CA GLY A 377 -7.08 6.95 -24.63
C GLY A 377 -7.41 8.38 -25.10
N GLY A 378 -7.39 9.40 -24.23
CA GLY A 378 -7.62 10.80 -24.53
C GLY A 378 -6.33 11.59 -24.78
N PHE A 379 -5.49 11.71 -23.75
CA PHE A 379 -4.22 12.46 -23.73
C PHE A 379 -3.14 11.68 -22.96
N SER A 380 -1.87 12.14 -23.04
CA SER A 380 -0.80 11.72 -22.15
C SER A 380 -0.08 12.95 -21.60
N VAL A 381 0.22 12.97 -20.31
CA VAL A 381 1.17 13.94 -19.75
C VAL A 381 2.58 13.65 -20.27
N ASP A 382 3.42 14.68 -20.33
CA ASP A 382 4.80 14.60 -20.81
C ASP A 382 5.76 14.04 -19.76
N GLY A 383 5.35 13.96 -18.48
CA GLY A 383 6.12 13.28 -17.44
C GLY A 383 5.52 13.41 -16.04
N PHE A 384 6.17 12.74 -15.09
CA PHE A 384 5.73 12.61 -13.70
C PHE A 384 6.81 13.06 -12.73
N LEU A 385 6.48 14.00 -11.83
CA LEU A 385 7.27 14.29 -10.64
C LEU A 385 6.74 13.45 -9.47
N THR A 386 7.56 12.50 -9.01
CA THR A 386 7.16 11.44 -8.07
C THR A 386 8.21 11.21 -6.97
N ASP A 387 7.74 10.70 -5.84
CA ASP A 387 8.56 10.20 -4.74
C ASP A 387 8.96 8.73 -4.90
N PHE A 388 8.29 8.01 -5.83
CA PHE A 388 8.47 6.58 -6.12
C PHE A 388 8.80 6.40 -7.62
N PRO A 389 10.01 6.80 -8.06
CA PRO A 389 10.36 6.72 -9.47
C PRO A 389 10.38 5.29 -10.06
N PRO A 390 10.58 4.19 -9.31
CA PRO A 390 10.40 2.84 -9.85
C PRO A 390 8.97 2.56 -10.30
N THR A 391 7.96 2.90 -9.50
CA THR A 391 6.55 2.66 -9.86
C THR A 391 6.13 3.47 -11.08
N ALA A 392 6.60 4.72 -11.22
CA ALA A 392 6.40 5.49 -12.44
C ALA A 392 7.09 4.84 -13.65
N SER A 393 8.29 4.31 -13.46
CA SER A 393 9.07 3.60 -14.49
C SER A 393 8.37 2.32 -14.93
N GLU A 394 7.85 1.55 -13.98
CA GLU A 394 7.02 0.38 -14.19
C GLU A 394 5.77 0.74 -15.01
N ALA A 395 5.00 1.73 -14.57
CA ALA A 395 3.78 2.13 -15.28
C ALA A 395 4.06 2.50 -16.73
N VAL A 396 5.11 3.29 -16.99
CA VAL A 396 5.52 3.75 -18.32
C VAL A 396 6.01 2.59 -19.19
N ALA A 397 6.94 1.78 -18.69
CA ALA A 397 7.68 0.80 -19.49
C ALA A 397 7.00 -0.57 -19.58
N CYS A 398 6.25 -0.96 -18.56
CA CYS A 398 5.75 -2.32 -18.38
C CYS A 398 4.24 -2.44 -18.51
N LEU A 399 3.49 -1.41 -18.11
CA LEU A 399 2.04 -1.55 -17.92
C LEU A 399 1.19 -0.83 -18.98
N THR A 400 1.79 0.04 -19.82
CA THR A 400 1.06 0.74 -20.89
C THR A 400 0.74 -0.15 -22.09
N GLN A 401 -0.37 0.15 -22.78
CA GLN A 401 -0.83 -0.48 -24.03
C GLN A 401 -1.06 -2.01 -23.95
N ASN A 402 -1.44 -2.42 -22.76
CA ASN A 402 -1.62 -3.78 -22.30
C ASN A 402 -2.87 -4.52 -22.86
N LYS A 403 -3.72 -3.87 -23.67
CA LYS A 403 -4.95 -4.52 -24.18
C LYS A 403 -4.75 -5.41 -25.43
N LYS A 404 -3.68 -5.22 -26.21
CA LYS A 404 -3.48 -5.94 -27.49
C LYS A 404 -2.30 -6.92 -27.51
N LEU A 405 -1.34 -6.79 -26.59
CA LEU A 405 -0.06 -7.53 -26.67
C LEU A 405 0.12 -8.60 -25.59
N LEU A 406 -0.80 -8.73 -24.64
CA LEU A 406 -0.56 -9.62 -23.50
C LEU A 406 -1.37 -10.90 -23.59
N LYS A 407 -0.72 -11.95 -24.06
CA LYS A 407 -1.17 -13.31 -23.76
C LYS A 407 -0.56 -13.71 -22.42
N PRO A 408 -1.30 -14.38 -21.53
CA PRO A 408 -0.72 -14.98 -20.33
C PRO A 408 0.51 -15.79 -20.72
N ILE A 409 1.65 -15.50 -20.09
CA ILE A 409 2.85 -16.29 -20.28
C ILE A 409 2.58 -17.65 -19.64
N LYS A 410 2.57 -18.73 -20.45
CA LYS A 410 2.31 -20.08 -19.96
C LYS A 410 3.40 -20.50 -18.97
N GLY A 411 3.01 -21.13 -17.86
CA GLY A 411 3.93 -21.66 -16.84
C GLY A 411 4.20 -20.71 -15.67
N GLN A 412 3.51 -19.58 -15.56
CA GLN A 412 3.59 -18.69 -14.39
C GLN A 412 2.61 -19.08 -13.27
N ALA A 413 2.90 -18.62 -12.05
CA ALA A 413 2.09 -18.78 -10.84
C ALA A 413 0.60 -18.46 -11.06
N LEU A 414 -0.33 -19.26 -10.56
CA LEU A 414 -1.79 -19.03 -10.68
C LEU A 414 -2.23 -17.74 -9.98
N ILE A 415 -3.12 -16.96 -10.60
CA ILE A 415 -3.88 -15.91 -9.90
C ILE A 415 -5.13 -16.54 -9.30
N ILE A 416 -5.17 -16.63 -7.98
CA ILE A 416 -6.30 -17.15 -7.22
C ILE A 416 -6.96 -15.95 -6.52
N SER A 417 -8.27 -15.76 -6.70
CA SER A 417 -8.97 -14.74 -5.92
C SER A 417 -8.99 -15.09 -4.43
N HIS A 418 -9.21 -14.10 -3.58
CA HIS A 418 -9.52 -14.29 -2.16
C HIS A 418 -10.93 -13.77 -1.92
N ASN A 419 -11.92 -14.65 -1.90
CA ASN A 419 -13.34 -14.38 -1.87
C ASN A 419 -13.81 -13.48 -3.03
N GLY A 420 -13.27 -13.72 -4.23
CA GLY A 420 -13.44 -12.83 -5.40
C GLY A 420 -12.54 -11.58 -5.32
N ALA A 421 -12.93 -10.49 -6.01
CA ALA A 421 -12.24 -9.20 -5.92
C ALA A 421 -12.67 -8.46 -4.64
N SER A 422 -12.41 -9.07 -3.49
CA SER A 422 -12.86 -8.63 -2.16
C SER A 422 -12.24 -7.29 -1.71
N GLY A 423 -11.19 -6.82 -2.39
CA GLY A 423 -10.65 -5.47 -2.26
C GLY A 423 -11.55 -4.38 -2.88
N VAL A 424 -12.44 -4.76 -3.80
CA VAL A 424 -13.27 -3.84 -4.61
C VAL A 424 -14.75 -3.92 -4.24
N TYR A 425 -15.27 -5.12 -3.98
CA TYR A 425 -16.65 -5.39 -3.59
C TYR A 425 -16.69 -6.28 -2.35
N PRO A 426 -17.79 -6.31 -1.58
CA PRO A 426 -17.94 -7.26 -0.48
C PRO A 426 -17.64 -8.69 -0.94
N GLY A 427 -16.79 -9.38 -0.19
CA GLY A 427 -16.30 -10.73 -0.55
C GLY A 427 -17.44 -11.73 -0.71
N CYS A 428 -17.19 -12.77 -1.50
CA CYS A 428 -18.15 -13.86 -1.76
C CYS A 428 -19.49 -13.43 -2.38
N THR A 429 -19.56 -12.24 -3.00
CA THR A 429 -20.74 -11.78 -3.72
C THR A 429 -20.65 -12.03 -5.22
N ASP A 430 -21.80 -12.04 -5.90
CA ASP A 430 -21.90 -12.08 -7.36
C ASP A 430 -21.02 -11.03 -8.06
N LEU A 431 -20.99 -9.80 -7.54
CA LEU A 431 -20.16 -8.73 -8.09
C LEU A 431 -18.67 -8.93 -7.82
N ALA A 432 -18.27 -9.42 -6.63
CA ALA A 432 -16.87 -9.71 -6.34
C ALA A 432 -16.32 -10.80 -7.26
N TYR A 433 -17.11 -11.86 -7.54
CA TYR A 433 -16.70 -12.90 -8.48
C TYR A 433 -16.69 -12.42 -9.92
N GLN A 434 -17.70 -11.67 -10.35
CA GLN A 434 -17.72 -11.11 -11.71
C GLN A 434 -16.49 -10.21 -11.92
N GLN A 435 -16.16 -9.36 -10.95
CA GLN A 435 -14.98 -8.49 -11.02
C GLN A 435 -13.68 -9.31 -11.06
N ALA A 436 -13.51 -10.34 -10.21
CA ALA A 436 -12.32 -11.19 -10.24
C ALA A 436 -12.10 -11.87 -11.60
N ILE A 437 -13.18 -12.32 -12.25
CA ILE A 437 -13.15 -12.91 -13.58
C ILE A 437 -12.73 -11.87 -14.62
N ASP A 438 -13.35 -10.68 -14.58
CA ASP A 438 -13.07 -9.59 -15.52
C ASP A 438 -11.64 -9.05 -15.37
N ASP A 439 -11.12 -9.07 -14.15
CA ASP A 439 -9.75 -8.72 -13.79
C ASP A 439 -8.73 -9.78 -14.25
N GLY A 440 -9.18 -11.00 -14.54
CA GLY A 440 -8.38 -12.08 -15.10
C GLY A 440 -7.78 -13.04 -14.07
N ALA A 441 -8.50 -13.34 -12.99
CA ALA A 441 -8.18 -14.46 -12.11
C ALA A 441 -8.16 -15.79 -12.89
N ASP A 442 -7.16 -16.64 -12.63
CA ASP A 442 -7.08 -17.98 -13.21
C ASP A 442 -8.06 -18.91 -12.48
N ILE A 443 -8.12 -18.78 -11.16
CA ILE A 443 -8.97 -19.53 -10.25
C ILE A 443 -9.82 -18.55 -9.44
N ILE A 444 -11.14 -18.75 -9.42
CA ILE A 444 -11.99 -18.10 -8.42
C ILE A 444 -12.22 -19.04 -7.23
N ASP A 445 -12.16 -18.51 -6.03
CA ASP A 445 -12.29 -19.27 -4.80
C ASP A 445 -13.70 -19.15 -4.19
N CYS A 446 -14.07 -20.06 -3.31
CA CYS A 446 -15.25 -19.93 -2.47
C CYS A 446 -14.97 -20.66 -1.15
N SER A 447 -14.82 -19.89 -0.07
CA SER A 447 -14.94 -20.40 1.30
C SER A 447 -16.40 -20.79 1.55
N VAL A 448 -16.66 -22.09 1.66
CA VAL A 448 -18.02 -22.60 1.80
C VAL A 448 -18.42 -22.58 3.28
N GLN A 449 -19.54 -21.94 3.55
CA GLN A 449 -20.26 -22.03 4.82
C GLN A 449 -21.60 -22.74 4.61
N ILE A 450 -22.26 -23.14 5.69
CA ILE A 450 -23.55 -23.84 5.62
C ILE A 450 -24.58 -23.19 6.54
N SER A 451 -25.79 -22.98 6.02
CA SER A 451 -26.91 -22.47 6.81
C SER A 451 -27.47 -23.55 7.74
N LYS A 452 -28.29 -23.14 8.72
CA LYS A 452 -28.99 -24.03 9.65
C LYS A 452 -29.83 -25.12 8.95
N ASP A 453 -30.42 -24.78 7.81
CA ASP A 453 -31.23 -25.67 6.97
C ASP A 453 -30.42 -26.41 5.88
N GLY A 454 -29.08 -26.38 5.98
CA GLY A 454 -28.19 -27.21 5.17
C GLY A 454 -27.88 -26.69 3.77
N VAL A 455 -28.06 -25.40 3.52
CA VAL A 455 -27.74 -24.77 2.22
C VAL A 455 -26.28 -24.32 2.24
N PRO A 456 -25.40 -24.86 1.37
CA PRO A 456 -24.03 -24.38 1.24
C PRO A 456 -23.98 -23.07 0.45
N PHE A 457 -23.19 -22.11 0.91
CA PHE A 457 -23.04 -20.79 0.29
C PHE A 457 -21.62 -20.25 0.49
N CYS A 458 -21.22 -19.25 -0.31
CA CYS A 458 -19.88 -18.67 -0.20
C CYS A 458 -19.85 -17.55 0.84
N LEU A 459 -18.93 -17.63 1.79
CA LEU A 459 -18.60 -16.59 2.76
C LEU A 459 -17.25 -16.90 3.44
N ASP A 460 -16.44 -15.86 3.69
CA ASP A 460 -15.09 -16.03 4.24
C ASP A 460 -15.09 -16.75 5.60
N SER A 461 -15.95 -16.31 6.51
CA SER A 461 -16.08 -16.85 7.86
C SER A 461 -17.48 -17.41 8.15
N PRO A 462 -17.62 -18.42 9.03
CA PRO A 462 -18.93 -18.79 9.56
C PRO A 462 -19.57 -17.67 10.40
N ASP A 463 -18.80 -16.72 10.95
CA ASP A 463 -19.33 -15.54 11.64
C ASP A 463 -19.77 -14.46 10.65
N LEU A 464 -21.07 -14.19 10.63
CA LEU A 464 -21.70 -13.21 9.74
C LEU A 464 -21.44 -11.76 10.17
N THR A 465 -20.86 -11.50 11.33
CA THR A 465 -20.77 -10.13 11.88
C THR A 465 -19.71 -9.25 11.21
N GLY A 466 -18.64 -9.84 10.66
CA GLY A 466 -17.59 -9.12 9.95
C GLY A 466 -17.98 -8.71 8.52
N ASP A 467 -18.64 -9.61 7.80
CA ASP A 467 -18.91 -9.45 6.36
C ASP A 467 -20.36 -9.03 6.05
N SER A 468 -21.17 -8.74 7.07
CA SER A 468 -22.56 -8.37 6.89
C SER A 468 -23.09 -7.42 7.96
N ASN A 469 -24.36 -7.03 7.85
CA ASN A 469 -25.07 -6.31 8.91
C ASN A 469 -25.72 -7.23 9.97
N ALA A 470 -25.32 -8.51 10.10
CA ALA A 470 -25.94 -9.47 11.01
C ALA A 470 -26.06 -8.98 12.44
N MET A 471 -25.05 -8.29 12.96
CA MET A 471 -25.07 -7.75 14.33
C MET A 471 -26.24 -6.81 14.58
N THR A 472 -26.73 -6.10 13.56
CA THR A 472 -27.89 -5.20 13.69
C THR A 472 -29.23 -5.92 13.70
N SER A 473 -29.33 -7.06 13.01
CA SER A 473 -30.59 -7.78 12.80
C SER A 473 -30.78 -8.98 13.74
N PHE A 474 -29.69 -9.59 14.19
CA PHE A 474 -29.69 -10.86 14.92
C PHE A 474 -28.84 -10.82 16.20
N LEU A 475 -28.66 -9.66 16.83
CA LEU A 475 -27.89 -9.49 18.08
C LEU A 475 -28.29 -10.50 19.18
N SER A 476 -29.59 -10.81 19.29
CA SER A 476 -30.11 -11.79 20.26
C SER A 476 -29.63 -13.22 20.03
N ARG A 477 -29.07 -13.51 18.85
CA ARG A 477 -28.49 -14.79 18.46
C ARG A 477 -26.96 -14.82 18.60
N ALA A 478 -26.35 -13.72 19.02
CA ALA A 478 -24.90 -13.65 19.18
C ALA A 478 -24.43 -14.58 20.32
N THR A 479 -23.40 -15.37 20.07
CA THR A 479 -22.83 -16.33 21.02
C THR A 479 -21.32 -16.45 20.82
N THR A 480 -20.61 -17.02 21.79
CA THR A 480 -19.20 -17.40 21.67
C THR A 480 -19.11 -18.90 21.42
N ILE A 481 -18.26 -19.32 20.48
CA ILE A 481 -17.97 -20.72 20.17
C ILE A 481 -16.44 -20.86 20.18
N PRO A 482 -15.83 -21.23 21.33
CA PRO A 482 -14.38 -21.27 21.47
C PRO A 482 -13.66 -22.19 20.48
N GLU A 483 -14.34 -23.22 19.96
CA GLU A 483 -13.80 -24.09 18.92
C GLU A 483 -13.67 -23.41 17.55
N ILE A 484 -14.26 -22.22 17.35
CA ILE A 484 -14.20 -21.43 16.11
C ILE A 484 -13.49 -20.10 16.36
N GLN A 485 -13.93 -19.34 17.38
CA GLN A 485 -13.36 -18.04 17.75
C GLN A 485 -13.70 -17.64 19.20
N ASP A 486 -12.89 -16.76 19.77
CA ASP A 486 -13.09 -16.24 21.13
C ASP A 486 -14.16 -15.13 21.20
N ASP A 487 -14.35 -14.39 20.11
CA ASP A 487 -15.28 -13.27 20.05
C ASP A 487 -16.74 -13.71 19.88
N LYS A 488 -17.64 -12.86 20.38
CA LYS A 488 -19.08 -13.11 20.29
C LYS A 488 -19.56 -12.83 18.85
N GLY A 489 -19.92 -13.89 18.14
CA GLY A 489 -20.32 -13.86 16.73
C GLY A 489 -21.77 -14.27 16.49
N ILE A 490 -22.23 -14.10 15.25
CA ILE A 490 -23.53 -14.62 14.77
C ILE A 490 -23.24 -15.61 13.66
N PHE A 491 -23.42 -16.89 13.94
CA PHE A 491 -22.92 -17.93 13.07
C PHE A 491 -23.94 -18.36 11.99
N SER A 492 -23.42 -18.61 10.78
CA SER A 492 -24.18 -19.03 9.59
C SER A 492 -25.05 -20.26 9.84
N PHE A 493 -24.52 -21.27 10.51
CA PHE A 493 -25.24 -22.51 10.85
C PHE A 493 -26.31 -22.35 11.94
N ASP A 494 -26.47 -21.16 12.52
CA ASP A 494 -27.56 -20.84 13.44
C ASP A 494 -28.71 -20.05 12.77
N LEU A 495 -28.53 -19.60 11.53
CA LEU A 495 -29.56 -18.92 10.72
C LEU A 495 -29.97 -19.78 9.52
N THR A 496 -31.25 -19.76 9.17
CA THR A 496 -31.75 -20.36 7.92
C THR A 496 -31.24 -19.57 6.71
N TRP A 497 -31.18 -20.20 5.54
CA TRP A 497 -30.76 -19.51 4.32
C TRP A 497 -31.65 -18.29 4.00
N ASN A 498 -32.96 -18.40 4.23
CA ASN A 498 -33.88 -17.29 4.05
C ASN A 498 -33.60 -16.13 5.02
N GLU A 499 -33.19 -16.40 6.27
CA GLU A 499 -32.76 -15.34 7.20
C GLU A 499 -31.46 -14.69 6.71
N ILE A 500 -30.49 -15.47 6.23
CA ILE A 500 -29.22 -14.96 5.69
C ILE A 500 -29.46 -14.07 4.47
N LEU A 501 -30.38 -14.43 3.58
CA LEU A 501 -30.74 -13.62 2.41
C LEU A 501 -31.38 -12.25 2.77
N THR A 502 -31.79 -12.03 4.02
CA THR A 502 -32.24 -10.70 4.49
C THR A 502 -31.08 -9.76 4.84
N LEU A 503 -29.88 -10.31 5.03
CA LEU A 503 -28.68 -9.55 5.37
C LEU A 503 -28.13 -8.82 4.15
N LYS A 504 -27.35 -7.78 4.42
CA LYS A 504 -26.57 -7.04 3.43
C LYS A 504 -25.10 -7.36 3.60
N PRO A 505 -24.38 -7.76 2.55
CA PRO A 505 -22.95 -7.94 2.61
C PRO A 505 -22.25 -6.60 2.89
N GLN A 506 -21.05 -6.64 3.44
CA GLN A 506 -20.26 -5.48 3.83
C GLN A 506 -18.84 -5.57 3.28
N LEU A 507 -18.38 -4.50 2.64
CA LEU A 507 -16.99 -4.31 2.28
C LEU A 507 -16.27 -3.72 3.49
N VAL A 508 -15.34 -4.49 4.06
CA VAL A 508 -14.57 -4.10 5.24
C VAL A 508 -13.09 -4.06 4.90
N SER A 509 -12.36 -3.12 5.50
CA SER A 509 -10.91 -3.08 5.42
C SER A 509 -10.34 -4.08 6.43
N PRO A 510 -9.35 -4.92 6.07
CA PRO A 510 -8.70 -5.84 7.00
C PRO A 510 -7.89 -5.10 8.08
N ILE A 511 -7.67 -3.79 7.92
CA ILE A 511 -6.87 -2.94 8.81
C ILE A 511 -7.59 -1.63 9.13
N PRO A 512 -8.77 -1.67 9.78
CA PRO A 512 -9.60 -0.50 10.00
C PRO A 512 -8.91 0.59 10.85
N SER A 513 -7.98 0.20 11.73
CA SER A 513 -7.19 1.10 12.57
C SER A 513 -6.18 1.96 11.80
N SER A 514 -5.83 1.60 10.57
CA SER A 514 -4.89 2.34 9.72
C SER A 514 -5.50 3.59 9.07
N GLY A 515 -6.83 3.73 9.10
CA GLY A 515 -7.55 4.78 8.36
C GLY A 515 -7.73 4.48 6.86
N LEU A 516 -7.23 3.34 6.36
CA LEU A 516 -7.44 2.89 4.97
C LEU A 516 -8.78 2.18 4.83
N VAL A 517 -9.82 2.95 4.50
CA VAL A 517 -11.17 2.44 4.24
C VAL A 517 -11.32 2.02 2.78
N ARG A 518 -11.83 0.82 2.51
CA ARG A 518 -12.19 0.42 1.13
C ARG A 518 -13.35 1.26 0.59
N ASN A 519 -13.53 1.23 -0.74
CA ASN A 519 -14.46 2.10 -1.48
C ASN A 519 -15.88 2.12 -0.87
N PRO A 520 -16.30 3.24 -0.24
CA PRO A 520 -17.59 3.33 0.43
C PRO A 520 -18.79 3.19 -0.51
N ALA A 521 -18.66 3.54 -1.80
CA ALA A 521 -19.73 3.39 -2.78
C ALA A 521 -20.03 1.91 -3.09
N ASN A 522 -19.11 1.00 -2.78
CA ASN A 522 -19.29 -0.44 -2.94
C ASN A 522 -19.67 -1.15 -1.63
N LYS A 523 -19.79 -0.43 -0.51
CA LYS A 523 -19.91 -0.98 0.84
C LYS A 523 -20.94 -2.11 0.98
N GLN A 524 -22.09 -2.01 0.32
CA GLN A 524 -23.17 -3.02 0.40
C GLN A 524 -23.63 -3.49 -0.98
N LYS A 525 -22.74 -3.45 -1.98
CA LYS A 525 -23.09 -3.91 -3.33
C LYS A 525 -22.93 -5.42 -3.46
N GLY A 526 -23.76 -6.01 -4.32
CA GLY A 526 -23.80 -7.45 -4.55
C GLY A 526 -24.75 -8.17 -3.60
N LYS A 527 -24.85 -9.49 -3.76
CA LYS A 527 -25.68 -10.38 -2.93
C LYS A 527 -24.88 -11.61 -2.52
N PHE A 528 -25.23 -12.19 -1.37
CA PHE A 528 -24.78 -13.54 -1.03
C PHE A 528 -25.24 -14.52 -2.10
N ILE A 529 -24.36 -15.45 -2.44
CA ILE A 529 -24.67 -16.48 -3.43
C ILE A 529 -24.58 -17.86 -2.82
N ALA A 530 -25.54 -18.72 -3.17
CA ALA A 530 -25.44 -20.14 -2.87
C ALA A 530 -24.26 -20.76 -3.61
N PHE A 531 -23.70 -21.84 -3.08
CA PHE A 531 -22.56 -22.51 -3.70
C PHE A 531 -22.90 -23.04 -5.11
N SER A 532 -24.15 -23.46 -5.35
CA SER A 532 -24.61 -23.82 -6.70
C SER A 532 -24.58 -22.64 -7.67
N GLU A 533 -24.91 -21.42 -7.23
CA GLU A 533 -24.83 -20.22 -8.08
C GLU A 533 -23.38 -19.88 -8.44
N PHE A 534 -22.45 -20.01 -7.48
CA PHE A 534 -21.01 -19.87 -7.72
C PHE A 534 -20.52 -20.84 -8.80
N LEU A 535 -20.91 -22.11 -8.73
CA LEU A 535 -20.53 -23.14 -9.71
C LEU A 535 -21.08 -22.82 -11.12
N GLU A 536 -22.28 -22.25 -11.21
CA GLU A 536 -22.84 -21.82 -12.49
C GLU A 536 -22.14 -20.58 -13.05
N ILE A 537 -21.74 -19.62 -12.22
CA ILE A 537 -20.89 -18.48 -12.63
C ILE A 537 -19.57 -18.98 -13.22
N ALA A 538 -18.91 -19.92 -12.53
CA ALA A 538 -17.64 -20.50 -12.97
C ALA A 538 -17.74 -21.16 -14.35
N LYS A 539 -18.82 -21.92 -14.61
CA LYS A 539 -19.06 -22.54 -15.92
C LYS A 539 -19.38 -21.52 -17.01
N ALA A 540 -20.32 -20.61 -16.73
CA ALA A 540 -20.83 -19.67 -17.72
C ALA A 540 -19.73 -18.73 -18.26
N LYS A 541 -18.75 -18.41 -17.41
CA LYS A 541 -17.62 -17.55 -17.74
C LYS A 541 -16.36 -18.30 -18.19
N ALA A 542 -16.39 -19.64 -18.16
CA ALA A 542 -15.29 -20.51 -18.55
C ALA A 542 -13.95 -20.15 -17.87
N VAL A 543 -13.97 -19.90 -16.56
CA VAL A 543 -12.74 -19.72 -15.77
C VAL A 543 -11.88 -20.97 -15.83
N SER A 544 -10.56 -20.82 -15.71
CA SER A 544 -9.63 -21.97 -15.79
C SER A 544 -9.79 -22.95 -14.64
N GLY A 545 -10.30 -22.51 -13.49
CA GLY A 545 -10.67 -23.40 -12.39
C GLY A 545 -11.35 -22.71 -11.22
N ILE A 546 -11.69 -23.52 -10.22
CA ILE A 546 -12.29 -23.10 -8.94
C ILE A 546 -11.48 -23.64 -7.77
N LEU A 547 -11.43 -22.88 -6.68
CA LEU A 547 -10.96 -23.34 -5.37
C LEU A 547 -12.12 -23.36 -4.40
N VAL A 548 -12.37 -24.50 -3.76
CA VAL A 548 -13.45 -24.70 -2.79
C VAL A 548 -12.81 -24.91 -1.44
N ASN A 549 -12.89 -23.91 -0.56
CA ASN A 549 -12.32 -23.96 0.78
C ASN A 549 -13.37 -24.43 1.79
N ILE A 550 -13.04 -25.46 2.56
CA ILE A 550 -13.92 -26.09 3.55
C ILE A 550 -13.21 -26.08 4.89
N GLU A 551 -13.84 -25.47 5.89
CA GLU A 551 -13.32 -25.37 7.25
C GLU A 551 -14.39 -25.77 8.26
N ASN A 552 -14.00 -25.99 9.52
CA ASN A 552 -14.91 -26.26 10.64
C ASN A 552 -15.79 -27.52 10.48
N ALA A 553 -15.45 -28.44 9.57
CA ALA A 553 -16.25 -29.64 9.31
C ALA A 553 -16.45 -30.54 10.54
N PRO A 554 -15.44 -30.80 11.40
CA PRO A 554 -15.64 -31.58 12.62
C PRO A 554 -16.67 -30.98 13.58
N TYR A 555 -16.64 -29.65 13.74
CA TYR A 555 -17.59 -28.92 14.58
C TYR A 555 -19.01 -29.04 14.02
N LEU A 556 -19.18 -28.78 12.71
CA LEU A 556 -20.48 -28.85 12.05
C LEU A 556 -21.10 -30.24 12.14
N ALA A 557 -20.31 -31.30 11.91
CA ALA A 557 -20.79 -32.68 11.98
C ALA A 557 -21.18 -33.08 13.41
N SER A 558 -20.30 -32.83 14.39
CA SER A 558 -20.50 -33.31 15.77
C SER A 558 -21.43 -32.44 16.62
N LYS A 559 -21.45 -31.13 16.41
CA LYS A 559 -22.21 -30.17 17.24
C LYS A 559 -23.46 -29.63 16.58
N LYS A 560 -23.50 -29.59 15.24
CA LYS A 560 -24.63 -29.02 14.48
C LYS A 560 -25.38 -30.06 13.63
N GLY A 561 -24.88 -31.29 13.51
CA GLY A 561 -25.53 -32.34 12.71
C GLY A 561 -25.55 -31.99 11.22
N LEU A 562 -24.60 -31.18 10.76
CA LEU A 562 -24.49 -30.70 9.38
C LEU A 562 -23.23 -31.27 8.74
N SER A 563 -23.37 -31.88 7.56
CA SER A 563 -22.25 -32.41 6.78
C SER A 563 -21.91 -31.46 5.64
N ILE A 564 -20.94 -30.57 5.86
CA ILE A 564 -20.51 -29.61 4.82
C ILE A 564 -19.79 -30.31 3.67
N THR A 565 -19.03 -31.37 3.95
CA THR A 565 -18.34 -32.18 2.93
C THR A 565 -19.33 -32.87 2.01
N ASP A 566 -20.40 -33.48 2.53
CA ASP A 566 -21.45 -34.09 1.71
C ASP A 566 -22.22 -33.04 0.89
N ALA A 567 -22.51 -31.88 1.49
CA ALA A 567 -23.19 -30.79 0.80
C ALA A 567 -22.37 -30.28 -0.40
N VAL A 568 -21.06 -30.09 -0.21
CA VAL A 568 -20.13 -29.67 -1.25
C VAL A 568 -19.98 -30.75 -2.33
N ALA A 569 -19.72 -32.00 -1.94
CA ALA A 569 -19.55 -33.12 -2.88
C ALA A 569 -20.79 -33.30 -3.76
N LYS A 570 -21.99 -33.22 -3.16
CA LYS A 570 -23.27 -33.28 -3.87
C LYS A 570 -23.43 -32.11 -4.84
N ALA A 571 -23.12 -30.89 -4.42
CA ALA A 571 -23.22 -29.71 -5.28
C ALA A 571 -22.27 -29.78 -6.48
N LEU A 572 -21.01 -30.19 -6.26
CA LEU A 572 -20.02 -30.39 -7.31
C LEU A 572 -20.45 -31.48 -8.31
N SER A 573 -20.98 -32.61 -7.83
CA SER A 573 -21.46 -33.70 -8.69
C SER A 573 -22.71 -33.30 -9.49
N ASN A 574 -23.64 -32.58 -8.87
CA ASN A 574 -24.81 -32.02 -9.56
C ASN A 574 -24.40 -31.03 -10.66
N ALA A 575 -23.36 -30.23 -10.39
CA ALA A 575 -22.77 -29.32 -11.35
C ALA A 575 -21.73 -30.01 -12.27
N THR A 576 -21.62 -31.34 -12.26
CA THR A 576 -20.74 -32.14 -13.13
C THR A 576 -19.24 -31.82 -13.06
N PHE A 577 -18.79 -31.12 -12.00
CA PHE A 577 -17.36 -30.83 -11.79
C PHE A 577 -16.55 -32.10 -11.51
N ASP A 578 -17.19 -33.15 -11.02
CA ASP A 578 -16.63 -34.48 -10.80
C ASP A 578 -16.39 -35.29 -12.09
N LYS A 579 -16.99 -34.87 -13.20
CA LYS A 579 -17.01 -35.60 -14.49
C LYS A 579 -16.31 -34.86 -15.62
N GLN A 580 -15.84 -33.64 -15.38
CA GLN A 580 -15.17 -32.81 -16.37
C GLN A 580 -13.68 -32.65 -16.06
N ALA A 581 -12.90 -32.29 -17.08
CA ALA A 581 -11.47 -32.03 -16.97
C ALA A 581 -11.07 -30.68 -17.59
N THR A 582 -12.04 -29.88 -18.02
CA THR A 582 -11.80 -28.59 -18.68
C THR A 582 -11.43 -27.49 -17.69
N GLN A 583 -12.02 -27.52 -16.49
CA GLN A 583 -11.73 -26.59 -15.41
C GLN A 583 -11.07 -27.33 -14.26
N GLN A 584 -10.00 -26.76 -13.71
CA GLN A 584 -9.35 -27.30 -12.54
C GLN A 584 -10.25 -27.14 -11.31
N VAL A 585 -10.33 -28.18 -10.47
CA VAL A 585 -11.02 -28.10 -9.17
C VAL A 585 -9.98 -28.30 -8.09
N LEU A 586 -9.83 -27.30 -7.23
CA LEU A 586 -8.98 -27.35 -6.05
C LEU A 586 -9.88 -27.45 -4.82
N ILE A 587 -9.67 -28.46 -3.98
CA ILE A 587 -10.33 -28.58 -2.68
C ILE A 587 -9.31 -28.15 -1.62
N GLN A 588 -9.62 -27.07 -0.91
CA GLN A 588 -8.79 -26.55 0.16
C GLN A 588 -9.42 -26.83 1.53
N SER A 589 -8.60 -27.18 2.51
CA SER A 589 -9.00 -27.26 3.91
C SER A 589 -7.77 -27.17 4.82
N ASP A 590 -7.96 -26.65 6.02
CA ASP A 590 -7.02 -26.74 7.12
C ASP A 590 -7.05 -28.12 7.82
N ASP A 591 -8.02 -28.97 7.47
CA ASP A 591 -8.20 -30.31 8.01
C ASP A 591 -7.92 -31.38 6.94
N SER A 592 -6.86 -32.16 7.16
CA SER A 592 -6.43 -33.25 6.26
C SER A 592 -7.45 -34.38 6.12
N SER A 593 -8.32 -34.58 7.12
CA SER A 593 -9.41 -35.55 7.07
C SER A 593 -10.54 -35.08 6.14
N VAL A 594 -10.78 -33.76 6.05
CA VAL A 594 -11.67 -33.17 5.04
C VAL A 594 -11.15 -33.43 3.63
N LEU A 595 -9.87 -33.15 3.38
CA LEU A 595 -9.25 -33.41 2.07
C LEU A 595 -9.38 -34.87 1.64
N SER A 596 -9.26 -35.79 2.61
CA SER A 596 -9.36 -37.23 2.37
C SER A 596 -10.75 -37.67 1.91
N THR A 597 -11.81 -36.93 2.24
CA THR A 597 -13.19 -37.25 1.78
C THR A 597 -13.35 -37.10 0.26
N PHE A 598 -12.50 -36.31 -0.39
CA PHE A 598 -12.56 -36.04 -1.83
C PHE A 598 -11.61 -36.91 -2.66
N ASN A 599 -10.94 -37.90 -2.04
CA ASN A 599 -10.01 -38.81 -2.74
C ASN A 599 -10.70 -39.69 -3.81
N ASN A 600 -12.03 -39.80 -3.78
CA ASN A 600 -12.79 -40.58 -4.76
C ASN A 600 -12.84 -39.94 -6.16
N VAL A 601 -12.53 -38.64 -6.28
CA VAL A 601 -12.47 -37.92 -7.56
C VAL A 601 -11.03 -37.56 -7.87
N SER A 602 -10.35 -38.41 -8.65
CA SER A 602 -8.92 -38.27 -8.97
C SER A 602 -8.53 -37.00 -9.73
N THR A 603 -9.49 -36.28 -10.33
CA THR A 603 -9.24 -35.02 -11.05
C THR A 603 -9.14 -33.81 -10.12
N TYR A 604 -9.59 -33.92 -8.86
CA TYR A 604 -9.50 -32.85 -7.89
C TYR A 604 -8.08 -32.75 -7.34
N LYS A 605 -7.54 -31.52 -7.30
CA LYS A 605 -6.29 -31.24 -6.57
C LYS A 605 -6.61 -30.84 -5.15
N LYS A 606 -5.84 -31.35 -4.19
CA LYS A 606 -6.04 -31.05 -2.77
C LYS A 606 -5.04 -30.00 -2.31
N VAL A 607 -5.50 -29.02 -1.54
CA VAL A 607 -4.71 -27.90 -1.04
C VAL A 607 -4.81 -27.90 0.48
N LEU A 608 -3.68 -28.13 1.17
CA LEU A 608 -3.65 -27.99 2.62
C LEU A 608 -3.48 -26.51 2.99
N TYR A 609 -4.41 -25.96 3.77
CA TYR A 609 -4.35 -24.58 4.23
C TYR A 609 -3.66 -24.50 5.58
N ILE A 610 -2.49 -23.88 5.62
CA ILE A 610 -1.70 -23.71 6.85
C ILE A 610 -1.87 -22.26 7.26
N LYS A 611 -2.68 -22.02 8.29
CA LYS A 611 -3.04 -20.67 8.76
C LYS A 611 -1.91 -19.98 9.53
N GLU A 612 -1.12 -20.76 10.25
CA GLU A 612 -0.02 -20.24 11.07
C GLU A 612 1.25 -20.01 10.25
N ALA A 613 2.00 -18.98 10.65
CA ALA A 613 3.28 -18.69 10.01
C ALA A 613 4.30 -19.79 10.29
N THR A 614 5.00 -20.26 9.26
CA THR A 614 6.01 -21.30 9.37
C THR A 614 7.18 -21.07 8.40
N SER A 615 8.41 -21.33 8.84
CA SER A 615 9.60 -21.02 8.05
C SER A 615 10.19 -22.20 7.26
N SER A 616 9.76 -23.43 7.52
CA SER A 616 10.31 -24.61 6.82
C SER A 616 9.44 -25.85 7.00
N ALA A 617 9.61 -26.80 6.09
CA ALA A 617 8.96 -28.11 6.15
C ALA A 617 10.04 -29.19 6.13
N PRO A 618 10.43 -29.75 7.29
CA PRO A 618 11.37 -30.86 7.31
C PRO A 618 10.93 -32.00 6.37
N LYS A 619 11.87 -32.63 5.67
CA LYS A 619 11.55 -33.65 4.65
C LYS A 619 10.50 -34.69 5.07
N PRO A 620 10.53 -35.29 6.28
CA PRO A 620 9.49 -36.23 6.71
C PRO A 620 8.09 -35.61 6.79
N ILE A 621 8.00 -34.32 7.10
CA ILE A 621 6.75 -33.56 7.15
C ILE A 621 6.26 -33.28 5.74
N ALA A 622 7.13 -32.78 4.85
CA ALA A 622 6.79 -32.56 3.44
C ALA A 622 6.30 -33.87 2.77
N GLU A 623 6.95 -35.01 3.03
CA GLU A 623 6.51 -36.32 2.55
C GLU A 623 5.16 -36.76 3.14
N GLN A 624 4.81 -36.34 4.35
CA GLN A 624 3.49 -36.58 4.94
C GLN A 624 2.43 -35.70 4.29
N ILE A 625 2.70 -34.40 4.11
CA ILE A 625 1.81 -33.47 3.40
C ILE A 625 1.52 -34.02 2.00
N LYS A 626 2.52 -34.52 1.28
CA LYS A 626 2.33 -35.03 -0.09
C LYS A 626 1.36 -36.21 -0.18
N LYS A 627 1.16 -36.96 0.91
CA LYS A 627 0.18 -38.07 0.95
C LYS A 627 -1.26 -37.56 0.99
N VAL A 628 -1.48 -36.38 1.56
CA VAL A 628 -2.83 -35.83 1.78
C VAL A 628 -3.16 -34.72 0.76
N ALA A 629 -2.17 -33.92 0.35
CA ALA A 629 -2.36 -32.75 -0.50
C ALA A 629 -1.37 -32.67 -1.70
N ASP A 630 -1.81 -31.98 -2.75
CA ASP A 630 -1.03 -31.68 -3.95
C ASP A 630 -0.37 -30.30 -3.88
N ALA A 631 -0.95 -29.39 -3.09
CA ALA A 631 -0.46 -28.04 -2.85
C ALA A 631 -0.65 -27.63 -1.39
N VAL A 632 0.01 -26.55 -1.00
CA VAL A 632 -0.16 -25.87 0.28
C VAL A 632 -0.46 -24.39 0.05
N ASN A 633 -1.31 -23.80 0.88
CA ASN A 633 -1.55 -22.36 0.94
C ASN A 633 -1.09 -21.84 2.31
N LEU A 634 -0.22 -20.84 2.35
CA LEU A 634 0.40 -20.32 3.56
C LEU A 634 0.35 -18.79 3.64
N PRO A 635 0.36 -18.19 4.85
CA PRO A 635 0.39 -16.75 5.00
C PRO A 635 1.75 -16.16 4.59
N ARG A 636 1.76 -14.89 4.17
CA ARG A 636 2.98 -14.13 3.76
C ARG A 636 4.21 -14.29 4.68
N PRO A 637 4.09 -14.25 6.04
CA PRO A 637 5.24 -14.41 6.94
C PRO A 637 5.92 -15.79 6.87
N SER A 638 5.26 -16.81 6.28
CA SER A 638 5.87 -18.11 6.06
C SER A 638 6.97 -18.09 5.00
N PHE A 639 7.04 -17.04 4.17
CA PHE A 639 7.96 -16.94 3.04
C PHE A 639 9.06 -15.91 3.25
N ILE A 640 8.71 -14.79 3.90
CA ILE A 640 9.58 -13.65 4.10
C ILE A 640 9.50 -13.25 5.58
N GLN A 641 10.64 -13.31 6.25
CA GLN A 641 10.79 -12.76 7.58
C GLN A 641 10.89 -11.24 7.47
N ALA A 642 10.22 -10.54 8.38
CA ALA A 642 10.28 -9.09 8.44
C ALA A 642 10.43 -8.63 9.89
N SER A 643 11.08 -7.48 10.07
CA SER A 643 11.12 -6.78 11.35
C SER A 643 11.03 -5.28 11.13
N ALA A 644 10.23 -4.61 11.95
CA ALA A 644 9.97 -3.17 11.85
C ALA A 644 9.57 -2.68 10.44
N GLY A 645 8.86 -3.52 9.67
CA GLY A 645 8.42 -3.22 8.31
C GLY A 645 9.46 -3.49 7.21
N PHE A 646 10.65 -3.98 7.55
CA PHE A 646 11.69 -4.37 6.60
C PHE A 646 11.81 -5.88 6.48
N THR A 647 12.06 -6.37 5.27
CA THR A 647 12.37 -7.78 5.03
C THR A 647 13.79 -8.11 5.53
N THR A 648 13.96 -9.27 6.16
CA THR A 648 15.23 -9.68 6.78
C THR A 648 15.82 -10.92 6.11
N ALA A 649 15.00 -11.93 5.81
CA ALA A 649 15.43 -13.17 5.17
C ALA A 649 14.28 -13.89 4.47
N TYR A 650 14.59 -14.68 3.46
CA TYR A 650 13.66 -15.68 2.92
C TYR A 650 13.71 -16.96 3.73
N THR A 651 12.57 -17.64 3.80
CA THR A 651 12.46 -18.93 4.46
C THR A 651 12.77 -20.08 3.50
N ARG A 652 12.76 -21.33 3.98
CA ARG A 652 12.98 -22.52 3.14
C ARG A 652 11.70 -23.19 2.68
N ILE A 653 10.53 -22.66 3.06
CA ILE A 653 9.25 -23.35 2.88
C ILE A 653 8.99 -23.77 1.43
N VAL A 654 9.29 -22.90 0.45
CA VAL A 654 9.07 -23.21 -0.98
C VAL A 654 9.99 -24.32 -1.45
N ASN A 655 11.29 -24.20 -1.16
CA ASN A 655 12.29 -25.21 -1.52
C ASN A 655 11.96 -26.58 -0.92
N ASP A 656 11.56 -26.61 0.35
CA ASP A 656 11.22 -27.82 1.07
C ASP A 656 9.98 -28.52 0.47
N MET A 657 8.94 -27.75 0.12
CA MET A 657 7.70 -28.27 -0.49
C MET A 657 7.92 -28.72 -1.95
N HIS A 658 8.66 -27.94 -2.75
CA HIS A 658 9.01 -28.30 -4.12
C HIS A 658 9.86 -29.57 -4.18
N ALA A 659 10.78 -29.77 -3.23
CA ALA A 659 11.55 -31.01 -3.12
C ALA A 659 10.66 -32.25 -2.90
N ALA A 660 9.46 -32.07 -2.34
CA ALA A 660 8.43 -33.10 -2.19
C ALA A 660 7.36 -33.10 -3.31
N ASN A 661 7.56 -32.30 -4.37
CA ASN A 661 6.62 -32.12 -5.49
C ASN A 661 5.23 -31.62 -5.03
N ILE A 662 5.22 -30.65 -4.11
CA ILE A 662 4.03 -29.96 -3.61
C ILE A 662 4.05 -28.53 -4.14
N SER A 663 2.96 -28.07 -4.76
CA SER A 663 2.83 -26.67 -5.19
C SER A 663 2.60 -25.74 -4.00
N VAL A 664 3.09 -24.51 -4.06
CA VAL A 664 3.00 -23.55 -2.95
C VAL A 664 2.26 -22.28 -3.36
N TYR A 665 1.23 -21.93 -2.61
CA TYR A 665 0.45 -20.71 -2.77
C TYR A 665 0.70 -19.77 -1.60
N VAL A 666 0.87 -18.48 -1.88
CA VAL A 666 0.97 -17.43 -0.86
C VAL A 666 -0.37 -16.70 -0.73
N SER A 667 -0.81 -16.51 0.51
CA SER A 667 -1.99 -15.72 0.86
C SER A 667 -1.69 -14.71 1.98
N VAL A 668 -2.41 -13.61 2.10
CA VAL A 668 -3.23 -12.94 1.09
C VAL A 668 -2.50 -11.67 0.67
N LEU A 669 -2.31 -11.46 -0.63
CA LEU A 669 -1.68 -10.25 -1.17
C LEU A 669 -2.70 -9.11 -1.32
N ARG A 670 -2.28 -7.90 -0.95
CA ARG A 670 -3.13 -6.70 -0.75
C ARG A 670 -2.47 -5.45 -1.32
N ASN A 671 -3.27 -4.50 -1.81
CA ASN A 671 -2.76 -3.24 -2.34
C ASN A 671 -2.57 -2.15 -1.27
N GLU A 672 -3.19 -2.30 -0.10
CA GLU A 672 -3.08 -1.33 0.98
C GLU A 672 -1.62 -1.21 1.47
N TYR A 673 -0.95 -0.09 1.16
CA TYR A 673 0.49 0.11 1.35
C TYR A 673 1.01 -0.13 2.77
N THR A 674 0.17 0.03 3.81
CA THR A 674 0.55 -0.27 5.21
C THR A 674 0.68 -1.78 5.49
N GLN A 675 0.28 -2.62 4.54
CA GLN A 675 0.46 -4.08 4.59
C GLN A 675 1.66 -4.55 3.78
N ILE A 676 2.38 -3.64 3.11
CA ILE A 676 3.48 -3.93 2.21
C ILE A 676 4.78 -3.49 2.91
N ALA A 677 5.78 -4.38 2.95
CA ALA A 677 7.09 -4.06 3.52
C ALA A 677 7.80 -2.93 2.74
N PHE A 678 8.66 -2.16 3.40
CA PHE A 678 9.37 -1.03 2.79
C PHE A 678 10.24 -1.44 1.61
N ASP A 679 10.79 -2.66 1.63
CA ASP A 679 11.59 -3.23 0.55
C ASP A 679 10.82 -3.39 -0.77
N PHE A 680 9.48 -3.45 -0.71
CA PHE A 680 8.62 -3.46 -1.90
C PHE A 680 8.17 -2.06 -2.31
N PHE A 681 8.70 -1.00 -1.70
CA PHE A 681 8.45 0.39 -2.10
C PHE A 681 6.98 0.82 -2.04
N SER A 682 6.20 0.23 -1.13
CA SER A 682 4.75 0.41 -1.08
C SER A 682 4.05 0.09 -2.42
N ASP A 683 4.67 -0.76 -3.23
CA ASP A 683 4.22 -1.15 -4.56
C ASP A 683 3.81 -2.63 -4.56
N PRO A 684 2.51 -2.95 -4.71
CA PRO A 684 2.04 -4.34 -4.70
C PRO A 684 2.61 -5.16 -5.87
N ILE A 685 2.99 -4.52 -6.98
CA ILE A 685 3.56 -5.24 -8.13
C ILE A 685 4.99 -5.70 -7.82
N VAL A 686 5.76 -4.94 -7.05
CA VAL A 686 7.09 -5.36 -6.58
C VAL A 686 6.99 -6.51 -5.56
N GLU A 687 5.98 -6.48 -4.67
CA GLU A 687 5.69 -7.61 -3.76
C GLU A 687 5.37 -8.88 -4.56
N ILE A 688 4.45 -8.79 -5.55
CA ILE A 688 4.09 -9.91 -6.43
C ILE A 688 5.31 -10.42 -7.21
N ALA A 689 6.11 -9.52 -7.78
CA ALA A 689 7.32 -9.88 -8.52
C ALA A 689 8.31 -10.64 -7.64
N THR A 690 8.40 -10.30 -6.36
CA THR A 690 9.27 -10.99 -5.39
C THR A 690 8.78 -12.40 -5.11
N TYR A 691 7.49 -12.58 -4.83
CA TYR A 691 6.91 -13.90 -4.60
C TYR A 691 7.01 -14.81 -5.83
N VAL A 692 6.70 -14.28 -7.02
CA VAL A 692 6.63 -15.07 -8.25
C VAL A 692 8.01 -15.33 -8.85
N SER A 693 8.85 -14.31 -8.97
CA SER A 693 10.09 -14.40 -9.77
C SER A 693 11.32 -14.76 -8.96
N ASN A 694 11.36 -14.42 -7.66
CA ASN A 694 12.51 -14.72 -6.81
C ASN A 694 12.23 -15.91 -5.87
N ILE A 695 11.10 -15.90 -5.17
CA ILE A 695 10.73 -16.99 -4.25
C ILE A 695 10.22 -18.21 -5.01
N GLY A 696 9.54 -17.99 -6.15
CA GLY A 696 9.09 -19.07 -7.03
C GLY A 696 7.79 -19.75 -6.57
N VAL A 697 6.85 -19.00 -5.98
CA VAL A 697 5.54 -19.58 -5.63
C VAL A 697 4.75 -20.02 -6.87
N ASP A 698 3.94 -21.07 -6.74
CA ASP A 698 3.10 -21.61 -7.83
C ASP A 698 1.74 -20.90 -7.95
N GLY A 699 1.39 -20.06 -6.98
CA GLY A 699 0.13 -19.33 -6.97
C GLY A 699 0.12 -18.19 -5.96
N ILE A 700 -0.63 -17.14 -6.30
CA ILE A 700 -0.86 -15.97 -5.47
C ILE A 700 -2.35 -15.87 -5.18
N VAL A 701 -2.71 -15.83 -3.91
CA VAL A 701 -4.08 -15.60 -3.42
C VAL A 701 -4.19 -14.12 -3.09
N THR A 702 -5.09 -13.40 -3.78
CA THR A 702 -5.17 -11.93 -3.68
C THR A 702 -6.59 -11.40 -3.69
N GLU A 703 -6.80 -10.32 -2.93
CA GLU A 703 -8.05 -9.54 -2.93
C GLU A 703 -8.17 -8.60 -4.14
N TYR A 704 -7.08 -8.42 -4.91
CA TYR A 704 -6.96 -7.52 -6.06
C TYR A 704 -6.45 -8.26 -7.31
N PRO A 705 -7.25 -9.14 -7.94
CA PRO A 705 -6.81 -9.89 -9.13
C PRO A 705 -6.34 -8.99 -10.29
N ALA A 706 -6.84 -7.77 -10.40
CA ALA A 706 -6.44 -6.81 -11.45
C ALA A 706 -4.94 -6.50 -11.39
N THR A 707 -4.40 -6.25 -10.20
CA THR A 707 -2.99 -5.90 -9.98
C THR A 707 -2.08 -7.09 -10.31
N ALA A 708 -2.44 -8.29 -9.86
CA ALA A 708 -1.75 -9.53 -10.20
C ALA A 708 -1.77 -9.83 -11.71
N SER A 709 -2.90 -9.60 -12.35
CA SER A 709 -3.09 -9.79 -13.79
C SER A 709 -2.27 -8.78 -14.59
N ALA A 710 -2.21 -7.51 -14.16
CA ALA A 710 -1.38 -6.48 -14.77
C ALA A 710 0.10 -6.87 -14.76
N PHE A 711 0.62 -7.34 -13.61
CA PHE A 711 1.99 -7.84 -13.52
C PHE A 711 2.22 -9.05 -14.43
N LYS A 712 1.48 -10.16 -14.25
CA LYS A 712 1.73 -11.42 -14.99
C LYS A 712 1.66 -11.26 -16.51
N ARG A 713 0.79 -10.36 -16.96
CA ARG A 713 0.59 -10.09 -18.37
C ARG A 713 1.66 -9.13 -18.93
N SER A 714 2.31 -8.34 -18.10
CA SER A 714 3.36 -7.41 -18.48
C SER A 714 4.61 -8.14 -19.02
N PRO A 715 5.30 -7.57 -20.03
CA PRO A 715 6.59 -8.09 -20.48
C PRO A 715 7.64 -8.09 -19.37
N CYS A 716 7.52 -7.20 -18.38
CA CYS A 716 8.46 -7.08 -17.27
C CYS A 716 8.31 -8.16 -16.20
N ALA A 717 7.29 -9.02 -16.27
CA ALA A 717 7.22 -10.21 -15.43
C ALA A 717 8.28 -11.27 -15.80
N ASN A 718 8.90 -11.14 -16.98
CA ASN A 718 10.05 -11.96 -17.35
C ASN A 718 11.35 -11.20 -17.04
N VAL A 719 11.98 -11.55 -15.92
CA VAL A 719 13.25 -10.93 -15.46
C VAL A 719 14.43 -11.18 -16.42
N ASP A 720 14.34 -12.20 -17.27
CA ASP A 720 15.35 -12.54 -18.27
C ASP A 720 15.12 -11.83 -19.61
N ALA A 721 14.01 -11.09 -19.76
CA ALA A 721 13.75 -10.33 -20.97
C ALA A 721 14.74 -9.16 -21.12
N ASP A 722 15.20 -8.94 -22.35
CA ASP A 722 16.04 -7.80 -22.71
C ASP A 722 15.16 -6.55 -22.90
N LEU A 723 14.78 -5.94 -21.77
CA LEU A 723 13.90 -4.78 -21.72
C LEU A 723 14.64 -3.55 -21.18
N PRO A 724 14.24 -2.33 -21.60
CA PRO A 724 14.83 -1.08 -21.09
C PRO A 724 14.54 -0.85 -19.59
N TYR A 725 13.57 -1.57 -19.04
CA TYR A 725 13.24 -1.61 -17.62
C TYR A 725 12.65 -2.98 -17.28
N THR A 726 12.94 -3.49 -16.09
CA THR A 726 12.38 -4.73 -15.55
C THR A 726 11.97 -4.49 -14.11
N ILE A 727 10.84 -5.07 -13.70
CA ILE A 727 10.39 -5.04 -12.31
C ILE A 727 11.28 -6.01 -11.54
N LEU A 728 12.19 -5.49 -10.73
CA LEU A 728 13.14 -6.31 -9.99
C LEU A 728 12.50 -6.79 -8.67
N PRO A 729 12.59 -8.09 -8.37
CA PRO A 729 12.31 -8.61 -7.03
C PRO A 729 13.12 -7.87 -5.97
N ALA A 730 12.49 -7.56 -4.84
CA ALA A 730 13.20 -7.02 -3.69
C ALA A 730 14.08 -8.12 -3.07
N GLU A 731 15.31 -7.80 -2.69
CA GLU A 731 16.25 -8.70 -2.03
C GLU A 731 16.14 -8.54 -0.50
N ALA A 732 15.88 -9.63 0.22
CA ALA A 732 15.68 -9.61 1.67
C ALA A 732 16.92 -9.09 2.40
N GLY A 733 16.73 -8.12 3.30
CA GLY A 733 17.79 -7.50 4.09
C GLY A 733 18.64 -6.46 3.36
N SER A 734 18.42 -6.23 2.06
CA SER A 734 19.23 -5.30 1.26
C SER A 734 19.13 -3.85 1.75
N LEU A 735 17.93 -3.38 2.12
CA LEU A 735 17.77 -2.04 2.69
C LEU A 735 18.37 -1.92 4.09
N LEU A 736 18.24 -2.96 4.92
CA LEU A 736 18.83 -3.00 6.27
C LEU A 736 20.37 -2.94 6.21
N ALA A 737 20.98 -3.56 5.20
CA ALA A 737 22.43 -3.53 5.01
C ALA A 737 23.00 -2.13 4.74
N LEU A 738 22.15 -1.15 4.40
CA LEU A 738 22.55 0.25 4.19
C LEU A 738 22.59 1.07 5.48
N ALA A 739 21.95 0.58 6.55
CA ALA A 739 21.84 1.26 7.82
C ALA A 739 23.01 0.92 8.76
N SER A 740 23.32 1.82 9.69
CA SER A 740 24.33 1.55 10.72
C SER A 740 23.87 0.43 11.67
N PRO A 741 24.77 -0.45 12.15
CA PRO A 741 24.40 -1.56 13.03
C PRO A 741 23.64 -1.14 14.30
N GLU A 742 23.89 0.06 14.81
CA GLU A 742 23.30 0.59 16.05
C GLU A 742 21.82 0.97 15.91
N VAL A 743 21.33 1.17 14.70
CA VAL A 743 19.93 1.56 14.42
C VAL A 743 19.10 0.40 13.85
N LEU A 744 19.70 -0.77 13.66
CA LEU A 744 18.99 -1.94 13.16
C LEU A 744 17.91 -2.38 14.16
N PRO A 745 16.73 -2.82 13.65
CA PRO A 745 15.72 -3.39 14.52
C PRO A 745 16.25 -4.66 15.20
N PRO A 746 15.76 -4.98 16.42
CA PRO A 746 16.06 -6.25 17.05
C PRO A 746 15.70 -7.41 16.12
N ALA A 747 16.56 -8.43 16.07
CA ALA A 747 16.25 -9.64 15.31
C ALA A 747 15.00 -10.30 15.89
N GLU A 748 13.99 -10.53 15.06
CA GLU A 748 12.82 -11.31 15.43
C GLU A 748 13.11 -12.80 15.32
N ALA A 749 12.48 -13.60 16.19
CA ALA A 749 12.59 -15.04 16.09
C ALA A 749 11.92 -15.51 14.78
N PRO A 750 12.55 -16.41 14.01
CA PRO A 750 11.92 -16.96 12.83
C PRO A 750 10.66 -17.74 13.21
N ALA A 751 9.67 -17.75 12.33
CA ALA A 751 8.51 -18.62 12.46
C ALA A 751 8.97 -20.09 12.65
N PRO A 752 8.28 -20.90 13.47
CA PRO A 752 8.69 -22.28 13.73
C PRO A 752 8.64 -23.13 12.45
N PRO A 753 9.43 -24.22 12.36
CA PRO A 753 9.22 -25.24 11.33
C PRO A 753 7.87 -25.94 11.54
N LEU A 754 7.28 -26.46 10.47
CA LEU A 754 6.09 -27.31 10.57
C LEU A 754 6.38 -28.59 11.36
N ASP A 755 5.41 -29.00 12.18
CA ASP A 755 5.40 -30.26 12.90
C ASP A 755 4.29 -31.19 12.36
N VAL A 756 4.34 -32.48 12.72
CA VAL A 756 3.36 -33.51 12.35
C VAL A 756 1.95 -33.15 12.84
N ALA A 757 1.86 -32.55 14.03
CA ALA A 757 0.59 -32.14 14.62
C ALA A 757 -0.14 -31.08 13.80
N ASP A 758 0.58 -30.35 12.95
CA ASP A 758 0.03 -29.28 12.10
C ASP A 758 -0.49 -29.82 10.75
N VAL A 759 -0.35 -31.13 10.49
CA VAL A 759 -0.56 -31.72 9.15
C VAL A 759 -1.60 -32.84 9.16
N ILE A 760 -1.67 -33.63 10.23
CA ILE A 760 -2.49 -34.84 10.28
C ILE A 760 -3.56 -34.73 11.36
N ASP A 761 -4.81 -34.72 10.91
CA ASP A 761 -5.99 -34.58 11.73
C ASP A 761 -6.65 -35.93 12.03
N PRO A 762 -7.35 -36.04 13.17
CA PRO A 762 -8.21 -37.19 13.43
C PRO A 762 -9.28 -37.36 12.34
N PRO A 763 -9.80 -38.60 12.14
CA PRO A 763 -10.91 -38.82 11.22
C PRO A 763 -12.14 -37.96 11.58
N LEU A 764 -12.84 -37.46 10.54
CA LEU A 764 -14.08 -36.70 10.74
C LEU A 764 -15.08 -37.45 11.63
N PRO A 765 -15.69 -36.78 12.62
CA PRO A 765 -16.70 -37.39 13.46
C PRO A 765 -17.98 -37.69 12.63
N PRO A 766 -18.76 -38.71 13.04
CA PRO A 766 -20.05 -38.97 12.40
C PRO A 766 -21.01 -37.80 12.60
N VAL A 767 -21.89 -37.58 11.62
CA VAL A 767 -22.92 -36.53 11.69
C VAL A 767 -23.88 -36.84 12.83
N ALA A 768 -23.95 -35.94 13.81
CA ALA A 768 -24.80 -36.11 14.98
C ALA A 768 -26.29 -36.01 14.62
N VAL A 769 -27.11 -36.92 15.15
CA VAL A 769 -28.57 -36.84 15.05
C VAL A 769 -29.08 -35.87 16.13
N ILE A 770 -29.30 -34.61 15.76
CA ILE A 770 -29.84 -33.61 16.69
C ILE A 770 -31.37 -33.75 16.74
N SER A 771 -31.88 -34.35 17.82
CA SER A 771 -33.32 -34.49 18.03
C SER A 771 -33.95 -33.10 18.30
N THR A 772 -34.82 -32.64 17.39
CA THR A 772 -35.66 -31.45 17.60
C THR A 772 -36.79 -31.76 18.58
N LYS A 773 -36.49 -31.98 19.86
CA LYS A 773 -37.52 -31.88 20.90
C LYS A 773 -37.68 -30.42 21.28
N ALA A 774 -38.81 -29.83 20.86
CA ALA A 774 -39.28 -28.57 21.40
C ALA A 774 -39.30 -28.65 22.95
N PRO A 775 -38.93 -27.59 23.68
CA PRO A 775 -39.10 -27.59 25.13
C PRO A 775 -40.58 -27.79 25.43
N ALA A 776 -40.91 -28.85 26.16
CA ALA A 776 -42.24 -29.03 26.70
C ALA A 776 -42.57 -27.81 27.58
N ALA A 777 -43.75 -27.23 27.38
CA ALA A 777 -44.26 -26.16 28.22
C ALA A 777 -44.19 -26.58 29.70
N ALA A 778 -43.51 -25.78 30.51
CA ALA A 778 -43.47 -25.98 31.95
C ALA A 778 -44.90 -25.85 32.52
N PRO A 779 -45.33 -26.73 33.45
CA PRO A 779 -46.59 -26.55 34.14
C PRO A 779 -46.55 -25.30 35.01
N ALA A 780 -47.65 -24.56 35.05
CA ALA A 780 -47.82 -23.46 35.99
C ALA A 780 -47.83 -24.03 37.42
N GLU A 781 -46.88 -23.62 38.27
CA GLU A 781 -46.94 -23.87 39.70
C GLU A 781 -46.84 -22.58 40.53
N ALA A 782 -47.59 -22.63 41.61
CA ALA A 782 -48.14 -21.52 42.34
C ALA A 782 -47.16 -20.87 43.31
N ILE A 783 -47.46 -19.60 43.61
CA ILE A 783 -46.84 -18.79 44.65
C ILE A 783 -47.05 -19.45 46.02
N THR A 784 -45.97 -19.83 46.70
CA THR A 784 -45.97 -19.97 48.16
C THR A 784 -44.68 -19.43 48.79
N LYS A 785 -44.88 -18.85 49.98
CA LYS A 785 -44.02 -17.88 50.64
C LYS A 785 -42.84 -18.53 51.39
N SER A 786 -41.73 -17.79 51.33
CA SER A 786 -40.60 -17.72 52.27
C SER A 786 -40.88 -18.11 53.72
N SER A 787 -39.99 -18.92 54.28
CA SER A 787 -39.60 -18.90 55.70
C SER A 787 -38.07 -18.90 55.81
N GLN A 788 -37.53 -17.83 56.39
CA GLN A 788 -36.13 -17.68 56.79
C GLN A 788 -35.73 -18.66 57.91
N VAL A 789 -34.45 -19.07 57.94
CA VAL A 789 -33.64 -19.05 59.17
C VAL A 789 -32.19 -18.65 58.82
N THR A 790 -31.66 -17.80 59.70
CA THR A 790 -30.44 -16.98 59.70
C THR A 790 -29.24 -17.69 60.35
N ASN A 791 -28.01 -17.31 59.95
CA ASN A 791 -26.88 -16.88 60.82
C ASN A 791 -25.60 -16.67 59.96
N THR A 792 -25.11 -15.44 59.73
CA THR A 792 -24.08 -14.68 60.51
C THR A 792 -22.70 -15.39 60.53
N ALA A 793 -21.52 -14.80 60.25
CA ALA A 793 -21.03 -13.42 60.17
C ALA A 793 -19.67 -13.33 59.42
N ASN A 794 -19.20 -12.09 59.23
CA ASN A 794 -17.83 -11.59 59.05
C ASN A 794 -17.24 -11.41 57.62
N LEU A 795 -17.57 -10.25 57.03
CA LEU A 795 -16.65 -9.45 56.21
C LEU A 795 -15.92 -8.44 57.10
N GLY A 796 -14.59 -8.44 57.04
CA GLY A 796 -13.77 -7.40 57.64
C GLY A 796 -12.29 -7.61 57.31
N LEU A 797 -11.69 -6.57 56.71
CA LEU A 797 -10.26 -6.38 56.40
C LEU A 797 -9.77 -6.93 55.05
N GLY A 798 -9.52 -6.02 54.11
CA GLY A 798 -8.83 -6.31 52.85
C GLY A 798 -8.86 -5.21 51.79
N LEU A 799 -9.63 -4.12 51.97
CA LEU A 799 -9.80 -3.07 50.94
C LEU A 799 -9.15 -1.71 51.29
N MET A 800 -8.21 -1.68 52.24
CA MET A 800 -7.44 -0.47 52.62
C MET A 800 -5.94 -0.59 52.33
N ALA A 801 -5.54 -1.45 51.37
CA ALA A 801 -4.14 -1.63 50.98
C ALA A 801 -3.82 -1.30 49.50
N ILE A 802 -4.82 -0.99 48.67
CA ILE A 802 -4.60 -0.72 47.23
C ILE A 802 -4.68 0.79 46.89
N MET A 803 -5.23 1.62 47.78
CA MET A 803 -5.34 3.07 47.57
C MET A 803 -4.10 3.90 47.95
N VAL A 804 -3.00 3.27 48.39
CA VAL A 804 -1.75 3.98 48.75
C VAL A 804 -0.63 3.75 47.72
N LEU A 805 -0.77 2.80 46.79
CA LEU A 805 0.23 2.61 45.71
C LEU A 805 -0.07 3.37 44.41
N CYS A 806 -1.27 3.93 44.24
CA CYS A 806 -1.62 4.72 43.04
C CYS A 806 -1.29 6.22 43.14
N LEU A 807 -0.65 6.68 44.23
CA LEU A 807 -0.27 8.10 44.41
C LEU A 807 1.26 8.35 44.35
N LEU A 808 2.06 7.36 43.92
CA LEU A 808 3.52 7.51 43.79
C LEU A 808 4.08 7.24 42.39
N SER A 809 3.25 7.18 41.34
CA SER A 809 3.71 7.04 39.96
C SER A 809 3.23 8.18 39.04
N LEU A 810 3.21 9.40 39.57
CA LEU A 810 3.16 10.64 38.80
C LEU A 810 4.40 11.46 39.16
N GLY A 811 5.45 11.22 38.39
CA GLY A 811 6.74 11.90 38.50
C GLY A 811 7.77 11.22 37.61
N TYR A 812 7.64 11.40 36.30
CA TYR A 812 8.70 11.79 35.34
C TYR A 812 8.11 11.96 33.95
#